data_AF-A0A0G2EAU3-F1
#
_entry.id   AF-A0A0G2EAU3-F1
#
_cell.length_a   1.000
_cell.length_b   1.000
_cell.length_c   1.000
_cell.angle_alpha   90.00
_cell.angle_beta   90.00
_cell.angle_gamma   90.00
#
_symmetry.space_group_name_H-M   'P 1'
#
loop_
_entity.id
_entity.type
_entity.pdbx_description
1 polymer ?
#
loop_
_entity_poly.entity_id
_entity_poly.type
_entity_poly.pdbx_seq_one_letter_code
_entity_poly.pdbx_strand_id
1 'polypeptide(L)'
;MAEAVFEGWFLNGAEALLDFIGTILDYLHRPDVAQLKGVRLCTQAISTVRTVFFRVALLRLSELDEPDSETEAIAFLHKMAYWQTIILHPDNLEGNYLRLLCYLLYTKFVSGDPRVRAAAADFWRLMLVQKPAETSQMLNQTTSSNDRKLFTEFMKLTELDNDAFLAWVDDHRGELDNLFFGAMSKSWEEFVTDENRKTEESAKNRVSKRRDRLRQWQSEEAAADNTWHRHEVSTTHWRANIFAAERLKHQRAQQDQQDNLAFLASALGKLDRSLREPCALLESEEVTKWQLDETEGRNRMRLRILPDRTTARNDDYQPKRRDSEGIPKRKLSLMTNIPQIATPDAASATPNSAHPNSAHPDGQNGRDRSVSQSSVNSNADDDFEFVADPNEGEDGFEDKNRKVMRTLQSGDQVQHVFNVSRIVGLEACEGLLILGKDSLYLLDNFFQRSDGEIIRVWQAPPEERDSYVQMISGKKATERKPQVVDGEQSTRNWKWPEVISISKRRFLFRDVAIEIFFTDGRSYLLTAIRPKVRDELHAKLLSRAPQVTSPSALQSEDAWRLESLRTPEEAPPSMASKWVNALNPMAQNPATKKWLKGEISNFHYLMLVNTMAGRTFNDLTQYPVFPWVLADYTSEELDLNDSKTFRDLSKPMGAQTKQREAEFKERYQTFAEMSDGTNPVFHYGTHYSSAMIVTSYLIRLQPFVQSYLLLQGGSFDHADRLFDSIEKAWKSASRDNMTDVRELIPEFFYLPEFLTNMNGYNFGTKQVTGEKINDVALPPWAKGDPEIFIAKHREALESPYVTRNLQKWIDLVFGFKQQGDAAMEATNVFHYLSYHGAKDLDNIDDPVERLATIGIIHNFGQTPHQVFQKPHPPRGDPQKPKRLDSGADSLTRLPFTLLDARESVASLTYHPKQERILCSAAFRINIPPSYDRYMEWGFADGSVRFYATDSKKLIGLWEHLHQGQISCATFVDGKTLITAGTDCTVAVWNVVLHSKTVDLVPKVCFFGHRNPVTVLATSRAFSTFLSANPNGEVFLWDLNRLEFVRRIGKEDAPVSCARINNVNGHVMLCTGPRLLLYTLNGRLLLDQDVCDTIDPDDVVYSCGFYEGVGNEWLEKELIVTGHRRGVVNVWQKTLEPGTGEWILEIVKRLNHVDPVREDGGNYPGAITCILPMAQTVYTGDDDGKVVSVSRPPQGLS
;
A
#
# COMPACT_ATOMS: atom_id res chain seq x y z
N MET A 1 0.87 41.45 80.79
CA MET A 1 0.14 42.68 81.18
C MET A 1 1.09 43.71 81.73
N ALA A 2 1.85 43.42 82.80
CA ALA A 2 2.87 44.35 83.33
C ALA A 2 3.83 44.89 82.26
N GLU A 3 4.49 44.01 81.50
CA GLU A 3 5.40 44.44 80.42
C GLU A 3 4.70 45.31 79.37
N ALA A 4 3.44 45.05 79.06
CA ALA A 4 2.67 45.89 78.12
C ALA A 4 2.29 47.26 78.73
N VAL A 5 2.11 47.35 80.05
CA VAL A 5 1.93 48.63 80.76
C VAL A 5 3.24 49.43 80.75
N PHE A 6 4.38 48.79 81.03
CA PHE A 6 5.71 49.41 80.93
C PHE A 6 6.08 49.82 79.49
N GLU A 7 5.63 49.07 78.49
CA GLU A 7 5.77 49.41 77.07
C GLU A 7 4.78 50.51 76.61
N GLY A 8 3.90 51.01 77.47
CA GLY A 8 2.95 52.09 77.16
C GLY A 8 1.75 51.67 76.30
N TRP A 9 1.39 50.38 76.25
CA TRP A 9 0.31 49.88 75.39
C TRP A 9 -1.09 50.24 75.92
N PHE A 10 -1.19 50.63 77.18
CA PHE A 10 -2.45 50.92 77.85
C PHE A 10 -2.38 52.30 78.53
N LEU A 11 -3.17 53.25 78.04
CA LEU A 11 -3.39 54.55 78.70
C LEU A 11 -3.99 54.30 80.11
N ASN A 12 -3.37 54.87 81.15
CA ASN A 12 -3.71 54.66 82.57
C ASN A 12 -3.68 53.18 83.02
N GLY A 13 -2.96 52.32 82.29
CA GLY A 13 -2.91 50.88 82.56
C GLY A 13 -2.29 50.51 83.90
N ALA A 14 -1.42 51.36 84.45
CA ALA A 14 -0.78 51.14 85.75
C ALA A 14 -1.81 51.11 86.89
N GLU A 15 -2.77 52.03 86.90
CA GLU A 15 -3.76 52.12 87.96
C GLU A 15 -4.78 50.97 87.92
N ALA A 16 -5.29 50.64 86.74
CA ALA A 16 -6.19 49.50 86.57
C ALA A 16 -5.51 48.16 86.92
N LEU A 17 -4.22 48.03 86.57
CA LEU A 17 -3.44 46.84 86.92
C LEU A 17 -3.14 46.78 88.42
N LEU A 18 -2.88 47.91 89.08
CA LEU A 18 -2.73 47.99 90.53
C LEU A 18 -4.00 47.61 91.27
N ASP A 19 -5.17 48.07 90.82
CA ASP A 19 -6.44 47.70 91.46
C ASP A 19 -6.74 46.22 91.30
N PHE A 20 -6.50 45.68 90.10
CA PHE A 20 -6.68 44.26 89.85
C PHE A 20 -5.74 43.39 90.70
N ILE A 21 -4.44 43.71 90.69
CA ILE A 21 -3.45 42.95 91.44
C ILE A 21 -3.63 43.15 92.95
N GLY A 22 -3.91 44.38 93.39
CA GLY A 22 -4.18 44.73 94.78
C GLY A 22 -5.36 43.94 95.33
N THR A 23 -6.47 43.87 94.58
CA THR A 23 -7.65 43.09 94.97
C THR A 23 -7.35 41.60 95.08
N ILE A 24 -6.54 41.05 94.16
CA ILE A 24 -6.11 39.66 94.21
C ILE A 24 -5.24 39.41 95.44
N LEU A 25 -4.25 40.27 95.70
CA LEU A 25 -3.35 40.12 96.83
C LEU A 25 -4.10 40.26 98.16
N ASP A 26 -5.00 41.24 98.31
CA ASP A 26 -5.85 41.42 99.48
C ASP A 26 -6.73 40.19 99.75
N TYR A 27 -7.34 39.63 98.71
CA TYR A 27 -8.12 38.39 98.83
C TYR A 27 -7.26 37.20 99.27
N LEU A 28 -6.08 37.04 98.66
CA LEU A 28 -5.13 35.95 99.00
C LEU A 28 -4.53 36.10 100.40
N HIS A 29 -4.50 37.32 100.95
CA HIS A 29 -4.01 37.63 102.29
C HIS A 29 -5.05 37.40 103.40
N ARG A 30 -6.32 37.15 103.07
CA ARG A 30 -7.33 36.85 104.09
C ARG A 30 -6.95 35.58 104.87
N PRO A 31 -7.04 35.55 106.22
CA PRO A 31 -6.48 34.47 107.03
C PRO A 31 -7.03 33.08 106.70
N ASP A 32 -8.30 33.00 106.32
CA ASP A 32 -9.00 31.79 105.89
C ASP A 32 -8.55 31.32 104.49
N VAL A 33 -8.21 32.25 103.60
CA VAL A 33 -7.74 31.97 102.23
C VAL A 33 -6.25 31.62 102.21
N ALA A 34 -5.42 32.35 102.96
CA ALA A 34 -3.96 32.15 103.02
C ALA A 34 -3.57 30.76 103.57
N GLN A 35 -4.42 30.16 104.42
CA GLN A 35 -4.19 28.82 104.97
C GLN A 35 -4.51 27.69 103.99
N LEU A 36 -5.22 27.96 102.88
CA LEU A 36 -5.58 26.94 101.89
C LEU A 36 -4.32 26.33 101.25
N LYS A 37 -4.28 24.99 101.15
CA LYS A 37 -3.15 24.24 100.59
C LYS A 37 -2.77 24.72 99.17
N GLY A 38 -3.75 25.05 98.34
CA GLY A 38 -3.51 25.55 96.97
C GLY A 38 -2.79 26.90 96.97
N VAL A 39 -3.15 27.81 97.87
CA VAL A 39 -2.52 29.14 98.01
C VAL A 39 -1.09 28.99 98.53
N ARG A 40 -0.86 28.13 99.52
CA ARG A 40 0.48 27.84 100.07
C ARG A 40 1.43 27.23 99.04
N LEU A 41 0.94 26.41 98.11
CA LEU A 41 1.75 25.84 97.02
C LEU A 41 2.12 26.88 95.94
N CYS A 42 1.33 27.95 95.80
CA CYS A 42 1.55 29.02 94.84
C CYS A 42 2.39 30.19 95.40
N THR A 43 3.10 30.00 96.51
CA THR A 43 3.89 31.06 97.17
C THR A 43 4.81 31.80 96.20
N GLN A 44 5.46 31.09 95.26
CA GLN A 44 6.33 31.72 94.25
C GLN A 44 5.55 32.62 93.27
N ALA A 45 4.39 32.16 92.78
CA ALA A 45 3.56 32.94 91.88
C ALA A 45 2.95 34.16 92.57
N ILE A 46 2.55 34.02 93.84
CA ILE A 46 2.07 35.12 94.68
C ILE A 46 3.18 36.13 94.91
N SER A 47 4.41 35.67 95.14
CA SER A 47 5.59 36.54 95.21
C SER A 47 5.80 37.30 93.90
N THR A 48 5.71 36.64 92.74
CA THR A 48 5.82 37.32 91.43
C THR A 48 4.72 38.36 91.23
N VAL A 49 3.47 38.05 91.57
CA VAL A 49 2.35 38.99 91.49
C VAL A 49 2.57 40.19 92.41
N ARG A 50 3.14 39.97 93.60
CA ARG A 50 3.53 41.02 94.54
C ARG A 50 4.67 41.89 94.01
N THR A 51 5.70 41.30 93.41
CA THR A 51 6.77 42.06 92.74
C THR A 51 6.22 42.91 91.60
N VAL A 52 5.25 42.40 90.82
CA VAL A 52 4.57 43.19 89.78
C VAL A 52 3.78 44.35 90.40
N PHE A 53 3.06 44.12 91.50
CA PHE A 53 2.36 45.20 92.22
C PHE A 53 3.32 46.33 92.60
N PHE A 54 4.48 46.01 93.17
CA PHE A 54 5.49 47.00 93.53
C PHE A 54 6.10 47.71 92.32
N ARG A 55 6.46 46.97 91.26
CA ARG A 55 6.98 47.56 90.01
C ARG A 55 6.00 48.58 89.42
N VAL A 56 4.71 48.23 89.36
CA VAL A 56 3.68 49.10 88.79
C VAL A 56 3.35 50.28 89.73
N ALA A 57 3.39 50.06 91.05
CA ALA A 57 3.18 51.12 92.05
C ALA A 57 4.29 52.16 91.99
N LEU A 58 5.56 51.73 91.87
CA LEU A 58 6.69 52.62 91.69
C LEU A 58 6.64 53.37 90.36
N LEU A 59 6.28 52.69 89.27
CA LEU A 59 6.09 53.32 87.96
C LEU A 59 5.06 54.44 88.06
N ARG A 60 3.87 54.17 88.60
CA ARG A 60 2.82 55.18 88.73
C ARG A 60 3.22 56.31 89.68
N LEU A 61 3.89 56.00 90.80
CA LEU A 61 4.36 57.05 91.73
C LEU A 61 5.40 57.98 91.09
N SER A 62 6.25 57.43 90.22
CA SER A 62 7.26 58.21 89.47
C SER A 62 6.69 59.03 88.32
N GLU A 63 5.57 58.62 87.71
CA GLU A 63 4.88 59.43 86.69
C GLU A 63 4.25 60.71 87.29
N LEU A 64 3.96 60.71 88.58
CA LEU A 64 3.22 61.77 89.27
C LEU A 64 4.11 62.93 89.76
N ASP A 65 5.28 63.16 89.14
CA ASP A 65 6.24 64.22 89.48
C ASP A 65 6.01 65.54 88.68
N GLU A 66 5.04 65.58 87.77
CA GLU A 66 4.73 66.76 86.94
C GLU A 66 3.78 67.75 87.66
N PRO A 67 3.93 69.07 87.48
CA PRO A 67 3.12 70.09 88.17
C PRO A 67 1.61 70.02 87.87
N ASP A 68 1.21 69.43 86.75
CA ASP A 68 -0.21 69.25 86.40
C ASP A 68 -0.84 68.00 87.05
N SER A 69 -0.05 67.17 87.76
CA SER A 69 -0.48 65.89 88.34
C SER A 69 -0.77 65.94 89.85
N GLU A 70 -0.79 67.13 90.48
CA GLU A 70 -0.90 67.30 91.94
C GLU A 70 -2.15 66.65 92.56
N THR A 71 -3.30 66.77 91.90
CA THR A 71 -4.56 66.13 92.37
C THR A 71 -4.55 64.62 92.19
N GLU A 72 -3.93 64.12 91.12
CA GLU A 72 -3.72 62.68 90.89
C GLU A 72 -2.70 62.09 91.87
N ALA A 73 -1.65 62.84 92.23
CA ALA A 73 -0.65 62.47 93.21
C ALA A 73 -1.26 62.27 94.60
N ILE A 74 -2.14 63.18 95.04
CA ILE A 74 -2.87 63.05 96.31
C ILE A 74 -3.80 61.82 96.28
N ALA A 75 -4.59 61.67 95.21
CA ALA A 75 -5.50 60.54 95.06
C ALA A 75 -4.73 59.20 95.08
N PHE A 76 -3.58 59.14 94.42
CA PHE A 76 -2.74 57.96 94.37
C PHE A 76 -2.05 57.67 95.70
N LEU A 77 -1.52 58.68 96.42
CA LEU A 77 -0.94 58.49 97.75
C LEU A 77 -1.99 58.00 98.77
N HIS A 78 -3.22 58.52 98.71
CA HIS A 78 -4.34 57.98 99.50
C HIS A 78 -4.67 56.54 99.12
N LYS A 79 -4.56 56.19 97.83
CA LYS A 79 -4.76 54.84 97.33
C LYS A 79 -3.63 53.89 97.74
N MET A 80 -2.39 54.37 97.85
CA MET A 80 -1.30 53.63 98.46
C MET A 80 -1.56 53.40 99.96
N ALA A 81 -2.12 54.39 100.66
CA ALA A 81 -2.57 54.23 102.05
C ALA A 81 -3.73 53.21 102.18
N TYR A 82 -4.63 53.12 101.19
CA TYR A 82 -5.64 52.06 101.13
C TYR A 82 -4.99 50.68 100.98
N TRP A 83 -3.98 50.52 100.12
CA TRP A 83 -3.23 49.28 99.93
C TRP A 83 -2.11 49.03 100.95
N GLN A 84 -2.09 49.75 102.07
CA GLN A 84 -1.06 49.65 103.11
C GLN A 84 -0.83 48.21 103.60
N THR A 85 -1.88 47.40 103.71
CA THR A 85 -1.83 46.02 104.20
C THR A 85 -1.06 45.09 103.25
N ILE A 86 -1.02 45.43 101.96
CA ILE A 86 -0.27 44.72 100.92
C ILE A 86 1.16 45.24 100.86
N ILE A 87 1.33 46.57 100.88
CA ILE A 87 2.62 47.25 100.77
C ILE A 87 3.52 46.95 101.98
N LEU A 88 2.94 46.96 103.18
CA LEU A 88 3.64 46.84 104.47
C LEU A 88 3.50 45.43 105.10
N HIS A 89 3.06 44.44 104.33
CA HIS A 89 2.86 43.07 104.82
C HIS A 89 4.16 42.45 105.40
N PRO A 90 4.12 41.65 106.49
CA PRO A 90 5.30 41.02 107.08
C PRO A 90 6.11 40.14 106.10
N ASP A 91 5.43 39.40 105.22
CA ASP A 91 6.05 38.55 104.19
C ASP A 91 6.67 39.32 103.02
N ASN A 92 6.69 40.65 103.06
CA ASN A 92 7.41 41.44 102.07
C ASN A 92 8.92 41.43 102.41
N LEU A 93 9.64 40.46 101.85
CA LEU A 93 11.09 40.29 102.07
C LEU A 93 11.94 41.17 101.15
N GLU A 94 11.33 41.91 100.22
CA GLU A 94 12.04 42.70 99.21
C GLU A 94 12.33 44.12 99.73
N GLY A 95 13.25 44.24 100.69
CA GLY A 95 13.67 45.52 101.28
C GLY A 95 14.14 46.56 100.27
N ASN A 96 14.48 46.17 99.04
CA ASN A 96 14.81 47.09 97.95
C ASN A 96 13.61 47.90 97.46
N TYR A 97 12.40 47.32 97.32
CA TYR A 97 11.23 48.06 96.84
C TYR A 97 10.75 49.12 97.84
N LEU A 98 10.83 48.80 99.14
CA LEU A 98 10.56 49.80 100.19
C LEU A 98 11.57 50.96 100.12
N ARG A 99 12.80 50.71 99.63
CA ARG A 99 13.87 51.72 99.52
C ARG A 99 13.59 52.68 98.38
N LEU A 100 13.19 52.12 97.24
CA LEU A 100 12.75 52.86 96.07
C LEU A 100 11.48 53.67 96.38
N LEU A 101 10.57 53.08 97.15
CA LEU A 101 9.36 53.74 97.62
C LEU A 101 9.70 54.91 98.56
N CYS A 102 10.64 54.72 99.51
CA CYS A 102 11.10 55.81 100.37
C CYS A 102 11.73 56.96 99.58
N TYR A 103 12.52 56.64 98.55
CA TYR A 103 13.08 57.65 97.65
C TYR A 103 11.98 58.45 96.93
N LEU A 104 11.01 57.77 96.31
CA LEU A 104 9.89 58.44 95.63
C LEU A 104 8.93 59.17 96.59
N LEU A 105 8.70 58.66 97.80
CA LEU A 105 7.93 59.38 98.81
C LEU A 105 8.67 60.62 99.30
N TYR A 106 10.01 60.55 99.40
CA TYR A 106 10.83 61.72 99.66
C TYR A 106 10.73 62.77 98.55
N THR A 107 10.68 62.37 97.27
CA THR A 107 10.44 63.35 96.19
C THR A 107 9.10 64.07 96.36
N LYS A 108 8.06 63.38 96.85
CA LYS A 108 6.76 64.01 97.18
C LYS A 108 6.81 64.89 98.43
N PHE A 109 7.66 64.58 99.42
CA PHE A 109 7.86 65.43 100.61
C PHE A 109 8.40 66.82 100.31
N VAL A 110 9.12 66.98 99.18
CA VAL A 110 9.73 68.23 98.70
C VAL A 110 8.80 69.04 97.81
N SER A 111 7.63 68.49 97.46
CA SER A 111 6.76 69.10 96.44
C SER A 111 6.40 70.55 96.79
N GLY A 112 6.17 71.38 95.76
CA GLY A 112 5.72 72.76 95.94
C GLY A 112 4.31 72.88 96.54
N ASP A 113 3.48 71.84 96.44
CA ASP A 113 2.10 71.82 96.97
C ASP A 113 2.06 71.27 98.41
N PRO A 114 1.67 72.07 99.43
CA PRO A 114 1.58 71.62 100.81
C PRO A 114 0.60 70.45 101.02
N ARG A 115 -0.39 70.24 100.16
CA ARG A 115 -1.36 69.13 100.25
C ARG A 115 -0.73 67.79 99.85
N VAL A 116 0.13 67.78 98.83
CA VAL A 116 0.89 66.59 98.42
C VAL A 116 1.89 66.21 99.51
N ARG A 117 2.57 67.21 100.09
CA ARG A 117 3.49 67.02 101.22
C ARG A 117 2.79 66.42 102.44
N ALA A 118 1.57 66.87 102.76
CA ALA A 118 0.78 66.33 103.86
C ALA A 118 0.36 64.86 103.60
N ALA A 119 -0.13 64.53 102.40
CA ALA A 119 -0.48 63.15 102.06
C ALA A 119 0.73 62.20 102.04
N ALA A 120 1.90 62.68 101.60
CA ALA A 120 3.16 61.94 101.68
C ALA A 120 3.62 61.75 103.14
N ALA A 121 3.45 62.77 103.99
CA ALA A 121 3.72 62.70 105.43
C ALA A 121 2.84 61.65 106.13
N ASP A 122 1.55 61.62 105.83
CA ASP A 122 0.61 60.63 106.39
C ASP A 122 1.05 59.20 106.05
N PHE A 123 1.39 58.94 104.80
CA PHE A 123 1.85 57.61 104.38
C PHE A 123 3.24 57.25 104.94
N TRP A 124 4.15 58.22 105.04
CA TRP A 124 5.46 58.00 105.66
C TRP A 124 5.36 57.67 107.15
N ARG A 125 4.50 58.39 107.88
CA ARG A 125 4.21 58.10 109.29
C ARG A 125 3.63 56.69 109.43
N LEU A 126 2.73 56.30 108.54
CA LEU A 126 2.18 54.94 108.48
C LEU A 126 3.29 53.89 108.31
N MET A 127 4.27 54.14 107.43
CA MET A 127 5.44 53.28 107.24
C MET A 127 6.32 53.21 108.50
N LEU A 128 6.63 54.35 109.12
CA LEU A 128 7.44 54.42 110.34
C LEU A 128 6.79 53.68 111.52
N VAL A 129 5.46 53.69 111.62
CA VAL A 129 4.71 52.99 112.68
C VAL A 129 4.60 51.48 112.43
N GLN A 130 4.27 51.06 111.20
CA GLN A 130 4.02 49.64 110.91
C GLN A 130 5.28 48.82 110.61
N LYS A 131 6.36 49.45 110.14
CA LYS A 131 7.64 48.82 109.77
C LYS A 131 8.84 49.56 110.38
N PRO A 132 8.90 49.74 111.72
CA PRO A 132 9.93 50.56 112.35
C PRO A 132 11.33 49.96 112.23
N ALA A 133 11.46 48.63 112.25
CA ALA A 133 12.76 47.94 112.18
C ALA A 133 13.36 48.01 110.77
N GLU A 134 12.55 47.77 109.73
CA GLU A 134 12.98 47.79 108.34
C GLU A 134 13.30 49.21 107.88
N THR A 135 12.45 50.19 108.22
CA THR A 135 12.70 51.61 107.89
C THR A 135 13.96 52.12 108.59
N SER A 136 14.19 51.71 109.84
CA SER A 136 15.43 51.99 110.57
C SER A 136 16.65 51.35 109.90
N GLN A 137 16.58 50.07 109.53
CA GLN A 137 17.70 49.34 108.94
C GLN A 137 18.12 49.94 107.59
N MET A 138 17.16 50.38 106.79
CA MET A 138 17.41 50.93 105.45
C MET A 138 18.06 52.31 105.49
N LEU A 139 17.61 53.17 106.41
CA LEU A 139 18.19 54.49 106.65
C LEU A 139 19.56 54.40 107.35
N ASN A 140 19.75 53.42 108.25
CA ASN A 140 21.01 53.19 108.98
C ASN A 140 22.13 52.57 108.10
N GLN A 141 21.77 51.86 107.02
CA GLN A 141 22.71 51.36 106.01
C GLN A 141 23.23 52.47 105.06
N THR A 142 22.60 53.64 105.06
CA THR A 142 22.91 54.76 104.15
C THR A 142 23.47 56.00 104.86
N THR A 143 23.54 56.02 106.19
CA THR A 143 24.02 57.17 107.00
C THR A 143 25.47 57.02 107.47
N SER A 144 26.22 58.14 107.52
CA SER A 144 27.60 58.20 108.00
C SER A 144 27.65 58.36 109.53
N SER A 145 28.81 58.16 110.17
CA SER A 145 28.93 58.16 111.64
C SER A 145 28.52 59.48 112.32
N ASN A 146 28.42 60.58 111.59
CA ASN A 146 27.98 61.90 112.07
C ASN A 146 26.45 62.10 112.09
N ASP A 147 25.67 61.24 111.42
CA ASP A 147 24.23 61.50 111.15
C ASP A 147 23.28 60.78 112.12
N ARG A 148 23.81 60.06 113.13
CA ARG A 148 23.02 59.26 114.08
C ARG A 148 22.02 60.07 114.91
N LYS A 149 22.31 61.36 115.14
CA LYS A 149 21.41 62.25 115.90
C LYS A 149 20.21 62.66 115.07
N LEU A 150 20.42 63.08 113.81
CA LEU A 150 19.37 63.38 112.83
C LEU A 150 18.45 62.17 112.62
N PHE A 151 19.03 60.97 112.48
CA PHE A 151 18.28 59.72 112.34
C PHE A 151 17.39 59.41 113.55
N THR A 152 17.92 59.57 114.76
CA THR A 152 17.15 59.29 116.00
C THR A 152 16.00 60.29 116.18
N GLU A 153 16.21 61.54 115.78
CA GLU A 153 15.16 62.57 115.78
C GLU A 153 14.11 62.31 114.68
N PHE A 154 14.53 61.95 113.47
CA PHE A 154 13.62 61.62 112.35
C PHE A 154 12.70 60.44 112.67
N MET A 155 13.19 59.41 113.37
CA MET A 155 12.38 58.27 113.80
C MET A 155 11.41 58.62 114.94
N LYS A 156 11.67 59.67 115.73
CA LYS A 156 10.82 60.15 116.83
C LYS A 156 9.69 61.10 116.38
N LEU A 157 9.67 61.49 115.10
CA LEU A 157 8.64 62.38 114.54
C LEU A 157 7.25 61.74 114.41
N THR A 158 7.09 60.46 114.70
CA THR A 158 5.79 59.76 114.62
C THR A 158 4.74 60.34 115.60
N GLU A 159 5.18 60.99 116.68
CA GLU A 159 4.35 61.58 117.74
C GLU A 159 3.92 63.04 117.47
N LEU A 160 4.41 63.67 116.40
CA LEU A 160 4.09 65.07 116.04
C LEU A 160 2.88 65.17 115.09
N ASP A 161 2.23 66.32 114.99
CA ASP A 161 1.23 66.57 113.94
C ASP A 161 1.91 66.86 112.59
N ASN A 162 1.13 66.84 111.49
CA ASN A 162 1.71 66.98 110.14
C ASN A 162 2.39 68.34 109.93
N ASP A 163 1.88 69.40 110.56
CA ASP A 163 2.46 70.74 110.47
C ASP A 163 3.84 70.79 111.17
N ALA A 164 3.98 70.18 112.36
CA ALA A 164 5.28 70.07 113.04
C ALA A 164 6.23 69.07 112.35
N PHE A 165 5.72 67.98 111.76
CA PHE A 165 6.50 67.01 111.00
C PHE A 165 7.15 67.66 109.77
N LEU A 166 6.36 68.39 108.99
CA LEU A 166 6.83 69.07 107.78
C LEU A 166 7.78 70.23 108.11
N ALA A 167 7.51 70.99 109.18
CA ALA A 167 8.42 72.03 109.66
C ALA A 167 9.80 71.46 110.05
N TRP A 168 9.85 70.29 110.71
CA TRP A 168 11.13 69.64 111.04
C TRP A 168 11.88 69.17 109.79
N VAL A 169 11.16 68.62 108.80
CA VAL A 169 11.75 68.20 107.51
C VAL A 169 12.34 69.40 106.76
N ASP A 170 11.71 70.57 106.84
CA ASP A 170 12.21 71.81 106.25
C ASP A 170 13.43 72.38 106.99
N ASP A 171 13.45 72.33 108.33
CA ASP A 171 14.60 72.76 109.14
C ASP A 171 15.86 71.89 108.91
N HIS A 172 15.69 70.63 108.51
CA HIS A 172 16.77 69.67 108.27
C HIS A 172 16.95 69.29 106.79
N ARG A 173 16.39 70.10 105.90
CA ARG A 173 16.32 69.88 104.44
C ARG A 173 17.64 69.50 103.79
N GLY A 174 18.70 70.24 104.11
CA GLY A 174 20.02 70.07 103.49
C GLY A 174 20.67 68.71 103.80
N GLU A 175 20.39 68.13 104.97
CA GLU A 175 20.93 66.83 105.38
C GLU A 175 20.11 65.68 104.78
N LEU A 176 18.78 65.82 104.73
CA LEU A 176 17.87 64.84 104.12
C LEU A 176 18.03 64.77 102.59
N ASP A 177 18.30 65.88 101.91
CA ASP A 177 18.55 65.90 100.47
C ASP A 177 19.81 65.11 100.08
N ASN A 178 20.88 65.23 100.88
CA ASN A 178 22.09 64.44 100.66
C ASN A 178 21.84 62.94 100.87
N LEU A 179 20.96 62.55 101.80
CA LEU A 179 20.62 61.16 102.05
C LEU A 179 19.78 60.56 100.91
N PHE A 180 18.68 61.21 100.53
CA PHE A 180 17.74 60.66 99.55
C PHE A 180 18.17 60.93 98.10
N PHE A 181 18.52 62.17 97.74
CA PHE A 181 18.97 62.50 96.38
C PHE A 181 20.45 62.16 96.14
N GLY A 182 21.26 61.98 97.19
CA GLY A 182 22.65 61.53 97.07
C GLY A 182 22.80 60.00 97.20
N ALA A 183 22.50 59.43 98.38
CA ALA A 183 22.81 58.03 98.67
C ALA A 183 21.73 57.02 98.21
N MET A 184 20.46 57.44 98.06
CA MET A 184 19.36 56.55 97.62
C MET A 184 19.00 56.66 96.13
N SER A 185 19.34 57.76 95.44
CA SER A 185 19.04 57.98 94.01
C SER A 185 19.67 56.93 93.08
N LYS A 186 20.91 56.50 93.37
CA LYS A 186 21.61 55.47 92.58
C LYS A 186 20.81 54.15 92.46
N SER A 187 20.14 53.74 93.53
CA SER A 187 19.32 52.52 93.51
C SER A 187 18.07 52.66 92.63
N TRP A 188 17.53 53.87 92.50
CA TRP A 188 16.42 54.18 91.60
C TRP A 188 16.86 54.18 90.13
N GLU A 189 18.00 54.79 89.82
CA GLU A 189 18.55 54.83 88.45
C GLU A 189 18.88 53.43 87.91
N GLU A 190 19.46 52.57 88.75
CA GLU A 190 19.74 51.17 88.40
C GLU A 190 18.45 50.39 88.09
N PHE A 191 17.38 50.60 88.88
CA PHE A 191 16.08 49.98 88.65
C PHE A 191 15.45 50.43 87.32
N VAL A 192 15.43 51.74 87.05
CA VAL A 192 14.89 52.30 85.79
C VAL A 192 15.65 51.75 84.58
N THR A 193 16.97 51.63 84.67
CA THR A 193 17.80 51.11 83.57
C THR A 193 17.50 49.65 83.24
N ASP A 194 17.33 48.80 84.25
CA ASP A 194 17.04 47.37 84.04
C ASP A 194 15.63 47.15 83.45
N GLU A 195 14.65 47.96 83.87
CA GLU A 195 13.27 47.89 83.36
C GLU A 195 13.17 48.35 81.89
N ASN A 196 13.88 49.41 81.52
CA ASN A 196 13.97 49.86 80.13
C ASN A 196 14.61 48.79 79.22
N ARG A 197 15.66 48.10 79.70
CA ARG A 197 16.32 47.01 78.95
C ARG A 197 15.37 45.83 78.68
N LYS A 198 14.61 45.39 79.69
CA LYS A 198 13.64 44.28 79.54
C LYS A 198 12.56 44.60 78.49
N THR A 199 12.09 45.84 78.51
CA THR A 199 11.10 46.38 77.57
C THR A 199 11.60 46.29 76.12
N GLU A 200 12.87 46.67 75.87
CA GLU A 200 13.47 46.63 74.53
C GLU A 200 13.64 45.20 73.98
N GLU A 201 14.09 44.26 74.81
CA GLU A 201 14.26 42.85 74.43
C GLU A 201 12.92 42.17 74.07
N SER A 202 11.86 42.47 74.83
CA SER A 202 10.49 42.01 74.56
C SER A 202 9.98 42.48 73.19
N ALA A 203 10.21 43.76 72.85
CA ALA A 203 9.82 44.32 71.56
C ALA A 203 10.51 43.64 70.37
N LYS A 204 11.84 43.42 70.44
CA LYS A 204 12.62 42.76 69.38
C LYS A 204 12.13 41.34 69.09
N ASN A 205 11.85 40.56 70.12
CA ASN A 205 11.38 39.18 69.97
C ASN A 205 10.01 39.08 69.25
N ARG A 206 9.11 40.04 69.47
CA ARG A 206 7.80 40.05 68.79
C ARG A 206 7.91 40.30 67.29
N VAL A 207 8.78 41.24 66.89
CA VAL A 207 9.00 41.57 65.47
C VAL A 207 9.57 40.36 64.73
N SER A 208 10.53 39.65 65.34
CA SER A 208 11.12 38.44 64.76
C SER A 208 10.06 37.37 64.45
N LYS A 209 9.20 37.04 65.43
CA LYS A 209 8.13 36.04 65.27
C LYS A 209 7.14 36.38 64.16
N ARG A 210 6.81 37.66 63.98
CA ARG A 210 5.91 38.11 62.89
C ARG A 210 6.56 37.90 61.52
N ARG A 211 7.87 38.14 61.40
CA ARG A 211 8.61 37.96 60.15
C ARG A 211 8.66 36.50 59.72
N ASP A 212 8.88 35.59 60.67
CA ASP A 212 8.93 34.16 60.36
C ASP A 212 7.55 33.62 59.94
N ARG A 213 6.48 34.10 60.57
CA ARG A 213 5.12 33.71 60.19
C ARG A 213 4.74 34.16 58.79
N LEU A 214 5.15 35.36 58.39
CA LEU A 214 4.93 35.87 57.03
C LEU A 214 5.66 35.04 55.98
N ARG A 215 6.92 34.65 56.26
CA ARG A 215 7.69 33.78 55.36
C ARG A 215 7.04 32.41 55.16
N GLN A 216 6.48 31.84 56.23
CA GLN A 216 5.75 30.58 56.15
C GLN A 216 4.54 30.69 55.21
N TRP A 217 3.72 31.73 55.36
CA TRP A 217 2.54 31.93 54.51
C TRP A 217 2.89 32.11 53.03
N GLN A 218 3.94 32.87 52.73
CA GLN A 218 4.41 33.03 51.35
C GLN A 218 4.85 31.69 50.72
N SER A 219 5.48 30.82 51.52
CA SER A 219 5.87 29.49 51.05
C SER A 219 4.67 28.58 50.82
N GLU A 220 3.64 28.65 51.67
CA GLU A 220 2.41 27.86 51.54
C GLU A 220 1.60 28.30 50.32
N GLU A 221 1.48 29.61 50.08
CA GLU A 221 0.82 30.19 48.90
C GLU A 221 1.52 29.78 47.59
N ALA A 222 2.84 29.92 47.52
CA ALA A 222 3.62 29.50 46.35
C ALA A 222 3.53 27.99 46.07
N ALA A 223 3.38 27.16 47.11
CA ALA A 223 3.19 25.71 46.94
C ALA A 223 1.79 25.37 46.42
N ALA A 224 0.76 26.08 46.88
CA ALA A 224 -0.61 25.94 46.39
C ALA A 224 -0.71 26.33 44.90
N ASP A 225 -0.15 27.48 44.53
CA ASP A 225 -0.13 27.96 43.14
C ASP A 225 0.59 26.99 42.20
N ASN A 226 1.75 26.46 42.61
CA ASN A 226 2.45 25.42 41.84
C ASN A 226 1.61 24.15 41.65
N THR A 227 0.87 23.74 42.67
CA THR A 227 0.00 22.56 42.59
C THR A 227 -1.15 22.80 41.61
N TRP A 228 -1.77 23.98 41.68
CA TRP A 228 -2.83 24.38 40.76
C TRP A 228 -2.32 24.45 39.31
N HIS A 229 -1.17 25.08 39.09
CA HIS A 229 -0.56 25.18 37.77
C HIS A 229 -0.24 23.80 37.17
N ARG A 230 0.36 22.89 37.94
CA ARG A 230 0.60 21.50 37.48
C ARG A 230 -0.70 20.77 37.13
N HIS A 231 -1.76 20.96 37.93
CA HIS A 231 -3.06 20.36 37.66
C HIS A 231 -3.69 20.92 36.38
N GLU A 232 -3.63 22.24 36.16
CA GLU A 232 -4.14 22.91 34.96
C GLU A 232 -3.42 22.45 33.69
N VAL A 233 -2.08 22.42 33.72
CA VAL A 233 -1.25 21.93 32.61
C VAL A 233 -1.57 20.46 32.32
N SER A 234 -1.53 19.58 33.34
CA SER A 234 -1.79 18.15 33.16
C SER A 234 -3.21 17.87 32.64
N THR A 235 -4.22 18.57 33.16
CA THR A 235 -5.62 18.39 32.74
C THR A 235 -5.83 18.89 31.31
N THR A 236 -5.18 19.97 30.91
CA THR A 236 -5.27 20.51 29.55
C THR A 236 -4.65 19.54 28.54
N HIS A 237 -3.46 19.01 28.83
CA HIS A 237 -2.84 17.96 27.99
C HIS A 237 -3.68 16.68 27.94
N TRP A 238 -4.23 16.24 29.07
CA TRP A 238 -5.10 15.07 29.12
C TRP A 238 -6.35 15.23 28.24
N ARG A 239 -7.02 16.40 28.30
CA ARG A 239 -8.17 16.73 27.45
C ARG A 239 -7.79 16.76 25.96
N ALA A 240 -6.65 17.38 25.63
CA ALA A 240 -6.15 17.42 24.26
C ALA A 240 -5.86 16.02 23.71
N ASN A 241 -5.23 15.15 24.50
CA ASN A 241 -4.94 13.77 24.14
C ASN A 241 -6.22 12.94 23.92
N ILE A 242 -7.23 13.09 24.79
CA ILE A 242 -8.53 12.42 24.60
C ILE A 242 -9.22 12.91 23.34
N PHE A 243 -9.27 14.23 23.13
CA PHE A 243 -9.88 14.80 21.93
C PHE A 243 -9.18 14.30 20.66
N ALA A 244 -7.85 14.33 20.60
CA ALA A 244 -7.08 13.84 19.47
C ALA A 244 -7.34 12.34 19.21
N ALA A 245 -7.36 11.51 20.26
CA ALA A 245 -7.62 10.07 20.14
C ALA A 245 -9.05 9.77 19.63
N GLU A 246 -10.07 10.45 20.16
CA GLU A 246 -11.46 10.28 19.73
C GLU A 246 -11.71 10.86 18.32
N ARG A 247 -11.10 12.01 17.99
CA ARG A 247 -11.15 12.59 16.64
C ARG A 247 -10.53 11.65 15.61
N LEU A 248 -9.37 11.07 15.91
CA LEU A 248 -8.71 10.09 15.03
C LEU A 248 -9.56 8.82 14.83
N LYS A 249 -10.22 8.32 15.89
CA LYS A 249 -11.18 7.20 15.78
C LYS A 249 -12.37 7.58 14.89
N HIS A 250 -12.93 8.77 15.07
CA HIS A 250 -14.06 9.25 14.27
C HIS A 250 -13.68 9.38 12.78
N GLN A 251 -12.54 9.99 12.49
CA GLN A 251 -12.04 10.12 11.11
C GLN A 251 -11.78 8.76 10.45
N ARG A 252 -11.20 7.80 11.16
CA ARG A 252 -11.03 6.42 10.67
C ARG A 252 -12.38 5.73 10.41
N ALA A 253 -13.39 5.96 11.25
CA ALA A 253 -14.73 5.41 11.06
C ALA A 253 -15.43 6.02 9.84
N GLN A 254 -15.30 7.33 9.62
CA GLN A 254 -15.82 8.01 8.43
C GLN A 254 -15.14 7.50 7.14
N GLN A 255 -13.81 7.36 7.16
CA GLN A 255 -13.08 6.78 6.03
C GLN A 255 -13.52 5.33 5.77
N ASP A 256 -13.68 4.52 6.82
CA ASP A 256 -14.15 3.15 6.68
C ASP A 256 -15.54 3.09 6.02
N GLN A 257 -16.43 4.01 6.37
CA GLN A 257 -17.74 4.16 5.74
C GLN A 257 -17.63 4.57 4.27
N GLN A 258 -16.76 5.52 3.94
CA GLN A 258 -16.56 5.97 2.56
C GLN A 258 -15.94 4.86 1.69
N ASP A 259 -14.92 4.16 2.17
CA ASP A 259 -14.30 3.03 1.46
C ASP A 259 -15.31 1.88 1.27
N ASN A 260 -16.17 1.62 2.27
CA ASN A 260 -17.26 0.64 2.13
C ASN A 260 -18.28 1.07 1.07
N LEU A 261 -18.66 2.35 1.03
CA LEU A 261 -19.56 2.89 0.01
C LEU A 261 -18.95 2.81 -1.39
N ALA A 262 -17.65 3.13 -1.54
CA ALA A 262 -16.93 3.01 -2.80
C ALA A 262 -16.84 1.55 -3.27
N PHE A 263 -16.55 0.63 -2.34
CA PHE A 263 -16.57 -0.81 -2.60
C PHE A 263 -17.96 -1.27 -3.07
N LEU A 264 -19.03 -0.86 -2.36
CA LEU A 264 -20.41 -1.19 -2.72
C LEU A 264 -20.81 -0.59 -4.07
N ALA A 265 -20.44 0.66 -4.36
CA ALA A 265 -20.69 1.29 -5.64
C ALA A 265 -19.98 0.55 -6.79
N SER A 266 -18.72 0.16 -6.59
CA SER A 266 -17.98 -0.65 -7.57
C SER A 266 -18.61 -2.04 -7.76
N ALA A 267 -19.01 -2.70 -6.67
CA ALA A 267 -19.69 -3.98 -6.72
C ALA A 267 -21.06 -3.90 -7.42
N LEU A 268 -21.86 -2.85 -7.13
CA LEU A 268 -23.12 -2.57 -7.79
C LEU A 268 -22.92 -2.24 -9.27
N GLY A 269 -21.88 -1.48 -9.62
CA GLY A 269 -21.53 -1.21 -11.03
C GLY A 269 -21.07 -2.46 -11.79
N LYS A 270 -20.43 -3.43 -11.11
CA LYS A 270 -20.15 -4.76 -11.69
C LYS A 270 -21.45 -5.55 -11.90
N LEU A 271 -22.35 -5.53 -10.92
CA LEU A 271 -23.64 -6.21 -11.01
C LEU A 271 -24.54 -5.62 -12.11
N ASP A 272 -24.67 -4.29 -12.20
CA ASP A 272 -25.44 -3.62 -13.26
C ASP A 272 -24.90 -3.97 -14.65
N ARG A 273 -23.57 -4.01 -14.82
CA ARG A 273 -22.95 -4.48 -16.05
C ARG A 273 -23.31 -5.94 -16.35
N SER A 274 -23.16 -6.84 -15.39
CA SER A 274 -23.51 -8.25 -15.57
C SER A 274 -24.99 -8.47 -15.89
N LEU A 275 -25.88 -7.59 -15.42
CA LEU A 275 -27.31 -7.61 -15.76
C LEU A 275 -27.61 -7.12 -17.17
N ARG A 276 -26.69 -6.39 -17.82
CA ARG A 276 -26.83 -5.82 -19.17
C ARG A 276 -26.01 -6.55 -20.23
N GLU A 277 -25.16 -7.50 -19.82
CA GLU A 277 -24.41 -8.37 -20.72
C GLU A 277 -25.36 -9.15 -21.66
N PRO A 278 -24.87 -9.66 -22.80
CA PRO A 278 -25.68 -10.47 -23.71
C PRO A 278 -26.38 -11.62 -22.97
N CYS A 279 -27.65 -11.85 -23.29
CA CYS A 279 -28.53 -12.84 -22.63
C CYS A 279 -28.85 -12.59 -21.14
N ALA A 280 -28.40 -11.47 -20.55
CA ALA A 280 -28.77 -11.07 -19.20
C ALA A 280 -30.16 -10.40 -19.15
N LEU A 281 -30.65 -10.11 -17.95
CA LEU A 281 -32.02 -9.64 -17.71
C LEU A 281 -32.36 -8.30 -18.39
N LEU A 282 -31.38 -7.42 -18.51
CA LEU A 282 -31.48 -6.04 -19.01
C LEU A 282 -30.57 -5.83 -20.23
N GLU A 283 -30.46 -6.85 -21.09
CA GLU A 283 -29.62 -6.84 -22.30
C GLU A 283 -29.76 -5.53 -23.09
N SER A 284 -28.60 -4.95 -23.44
CA SER A 284 -28.48 -3.71 -24.22
C SER A 284 -27.87 -4.01 -25.58
N GLU A 285 -28.39 -3.40 -26.65
CA GLU A 285 -27.87 -3.53 -28.03
C GLU A 285 -26.60 -2.68 -28.30
N GLU A 286 -25.84 -2.31 -27.27
CA GLU A 286 -24.64 -1.50 -27.45
C GLU A 286 -23.53 -2.29 -28.15
N VAL A 287 -22.92 -1.68 -29.17
CA VAL A 287 -21.79 -2.28 -29.89
C VAL A 287 -20.59 -2.42 -28.95
N THR A 288 -20.23 -3.65 -28.64
CA THR A 288 -19.08 -3.97 -27.78
C THR A 288 -17.77 -3.69 -28.52
N LYS A 289 -16.91 -2.84 -27.94
CA LYS A 289 -15.51 -2.68 -28.35
C LYS A 289 -14.64 -3.77 -27.74
N TRP A 290 -13.53 -4.08 -28.40
CA TRP A 290 -12.64 -5.19 -28.06
C TRP A 290 -11.20 -4.72 -27.82
N GLN A 291 -10.52 -5.37 -26.89
CA GLN A 291 -9.10 -5.15 -26.58
C GLN A 291 -8.33 -6.47 -26.53
N LEU A 292 -7.05 -6.43 -26.92
CA LEU A 292 -6.16 -7.59 -26.80
C LEU A 292 -5.88 -7.88 -25.33
N ASP A 293 -6.05 -9.14 -24.94
CA ASP A 293 -5.74 -9.59 -23.59
C ASP A 293 -4.24 -9.84 -23.41
N GLU A 294 -3.76 -9.61 -22.20
CA GLU A 294 -2.35 -9.76 -21.83
C GLU A 294 -1.96 -11.24 -21.59
N THR A 295 -2.94 -12.15 -21.55
CA THR A 295 -2.73 -13.57 -21.26
C THR A 295 -1.95 -14.24 -22.39
N GLU A 296 -0.77 -14.74 -22.06
CA GLU A 296 0.14 -15.42 -22.99
C GLU A 296 -0.12 -16.94 -23.01
N GLY A 297 -0.59 -17.43 -24.16
CA GLY A 297 -0.80 -18.85 -24.43
C GLY A 297 0.49 -19.62 -24.74
N ARG A 298 0.35 -20.79 -25.39
CA ARG A 298 1.51 -21.62 -25.77
C ARG A 298 2.46 -20.80 -26.63
N ASN A 299 3.77 -20.97 -26.44
CA ASN A 299 4.82 -20.19 -27.11
C ASN A 299 4.72 -18.66 -26.89
N ARG A 300 4.09 -18.21 -25.79
CA ARG A 300 3.87 -16.80 -25.45
C ARG A 300 2.96 -16.04 -26.45
N MET A 301 2.03 -16.73 -27.13
CA MET A 301 1.12 -16.12 -28.09
C MET A 301 -0.08 -15.46 -27.39
N ARG A 302 -0.34 -14.18 -27.66
CA ARG A 302 -1.51 -13.44 -27.14
C ARG A 302 -2.66 -13.47 -28.14
N LEU A 303 -3.49 -14.51 -28.07
CA LEU A 303 -4.53 -14.76 -29.09
C LEU A 303 -5.91 -14.17 -28.75
N ARG A 304 -6.17 -13.87 -27.48
CA ARG A 304 -7.52 -13.58 -27.00
C ARG A 304 -7.81 -12.09 -27.03
N ILE A 305 -8.99 -11.70 -27.52
CA ILE A 305 -9.56 -10.38 -27.30
C ILE A 305 -10.72 -10.44 -26.28
N LEU A 306 -10.83 -9.42 -25.45
CA LEU A 306 -11.86 -9.27 -24.42
C LEU A 306 -12.68 -8.00 -24.68
N PRO A 307 -13.93 -7.91 -24.17
CA PRO A 307 -14.67 -6.65 -24.16
C PRO A 307 -13.84 -5.56 -23.49
N ASP A 308 -13.75 -4.38 -24.11
CA ASP A 308 -13.14 -3.20 -23.52
C ASP A 308 -14.10 -2.61 -22.48
N ARG A 309 -13.72 -2.75 -21.21
CA ARG A 309 -14.54 -2.33 -20.05
C ARG A 309 -14.08 -1.01 -19.45
N THR A 310 -13.13 -0.30 -20.08
CA THR A 310 -12.59 0.95 -19.55
C THR A 310 -13.65 2.07 -19.61
N THR A 311 -14.15 2.47 -18.44
CA THR A 311 -15.42 3.22 -18.23
C THR A 311 -15.45 4.70 -18.66
N ALA A 312 -14.57 5.19 -19.54
CA ALA A 312 -14.44 6.65 -19.68
C ALA A 312 -14.02 7.23 -21.03
N ARG A 313 -13.96 6.46 -22.12
CA ARG A 313 -13.60 7.01 -23.43
C ARG A 313 -14.50 6.49 -24.55
N ASN A 314 -15.66 7.14 -24.70
CA ASN A 314 -16.19 7.44 -26.04
C ASN A 314 -15.22 8.43 -26.73
N ASP A 315 -13.94 8.08 -26.82
CA ASP A 315 -12.99 8.78 -27.65
C ASP A 315 -13.37 8.40 -29.08
N ASP A 316 -14.17 9.26 -29.71
CA ASP A 316 -14.32 9.26 -31.16
C ASP A 316 -12.95 9.63 -31.74
N TYR A 317 -12.09 8.63 -31.94
CA TYR A 317 -10.76 8.83 -32.50
C TYR A 317 -10.88 9.42 -33.90
N GLN A 318 -10.44 10.67 -34.07
CA GLN A 318 -10.54 11.40 -35.33
C GLN A 318 -9.18 11.49 -36.05
N PRO A 319 -9.18 11.51 -37.39
CA PRO A 319 -7.99 11.79 -38.18
C PRO A 319 -7.59 13.28 -38.08
N LYS A 320 -6.28 13.57 -38.24
CA LYS A 320 -5.79 14.95 -38.41
C LYS A 320 -6.46 15.60 -39.62
N ARG A 321 -7.28 16.65 -39.38
CA ARG A 321 -7.91 17.47 -40.44
C ARG A 321 -6.95 18.54 -40.96
N ARG A 322 -7.20 19.03 -42.17
CA ARG A 322 -6.38 20.03 -42.87
C ARG A 322 -6.56 21.42 -42.25
N ASP A 323 -5.48 22.20 -42.13
CA ASP A 323 -5.53 23.61 -41.69
C ASP A 323 -6.33 24.56 -42.62
N SER A 324 -6.85 24.07 -43.76
CA SER A 324 -7.62 24.86 -44.74
C SER A 324 -9.13 24.60 -44.71
N GLU A 325 -9.64 23.75 -43.82
CA GLU A 325 -11.08 23.66 -43.56
C GLU A 325 -11.45 24.66 -42.46
N GLY A 326 -11.99 25.81 -42.88
CA GLY A 326 -12.46 26.87 -41.99
C GLY A 326 -13.45 26.35 -40.95
N ILE A 327 -13.17 26.69 -39.69
CA ILE A 327 -13.96 26.36 -38.51
C ILE A 327 -15.37 26.99 -38.60
N PRO A 328 -16.49 26.24 -38.59
CA PRO A 328 -17.67 26.70 -37.88
C PRO A 328 -17.43 26.35 -36.42
N LYS A 329 -17.20 27.36 -35.58
CA LYS A 329 -17.09 27.17 -34.13
C LYS A 329 -18.42 26.61 -33.68
N ARG A 330 -18.51 25.30 -33.44
CA ARG A 330 -19.61 24.72 -32.68
C ARG A 330 -19.46 25.29 -31.27
N LYS A 331 -20.11 26.42 -31.00
CA LYS A 331 -20.40 26.84 -29.64
C LYS A 331 -21.06 25.63 -28.99
N LEU A 332 -20.39 25.05 -28.00
CA LEU A 332 -21.05 24.21 -27.01
C LEU A 332 -22.27 25.01 -26.53
N SER A 333 -23.47 24.58 -26.92
CA SER A 333 -24.67 25.07 -26.27
C SER A 333 -24.62 24.48 -24.86
N LEU A 334 -24.29 25.32 -23.88
CA LEU A 334 -24.71 25.08 -22.51
C LEU A 334 -26.23 24.98 -22.55
N MET A 335 -26.76 23.75 -22.58
CA MET A 335 -28.15 23.50 -22.24
C MET A 335 -28.27 23.65 -20.72
N THR A 336 -28.49 24.88 -20.25
CA THR A 336 -28.90 25.16 -18.87
C THR A 336 -30.41 25.08 -18.69
N ASN A 337 -31.07 24.13 -19.37
CA ASN A 337 -32.46 23.80 -19.10
C ASN A 337 -32.53 22.39 -18.52
N ILE A 338 -32.34 22.32 -17.21
CA ILE A 338 -32.83 21.20 -16.40
C ILE A 338 -34.36 21.33 -16.40
N PRO A 339 -35.13 20.33 -16.85
CA PRO A 339 -36.57 20.30 -16.61
C PRO A 339 -36.78 20.18 -15.10
N GLN A 340 -37.46 21.17 -14.49
CA GLN A 340 -37.95 21.04 -13.13
C GLN A 340 -38.98 19.89 -13.10
N ILE A 341 -38.56 18.74 -12.59
CA ILE A 341 -39.50 17.72 -12.11
C ILE A 341 -40.04 18.24 -10.78
N ALA A 342 -41.24 18.80 -10.83
CA ALA A 342 -42.03 19.05 -9.64
C ALA A 342 -42.59 17.73 -9.13
N THR A 343 -42.17 17.30 -7.94
CA THR A 343 -43.03 16.52 -7.04
C THR A 343 -42.90 17.07 -5.62
N PRO A 344 -44.04 17.27 -4.91
CA PRO A 344 -44.06 17.83 -3.56
C PRO A 344 -43.92 16.74 -2.48
N ASP A 345 -43.72 17.20 -1.25
CA ASP A 345 -43.87 16.50 0.03
C ASP A 345 -42.70 15.65 0.55
N ALA A 346 -41.86 16.27 1.39
CA ALA A 346 -41.58 15.76 2.74
C ALA A 346 -40.94 16.84 3.63
N ALA A 347 -41.75 17.26 4.60
CA ALA A 347 -41.54 18.12 5.76
C ALA A 347 -40.12 18.43 6.25
N SER A 348 -39.91 19.73 6.48
CA SER A 348 -38.90 20.34 7.33
C SER A 348 -39.29 20.33 8.82
N ALA A 349 -38.29 20.23 9.69
CA ALA A 349 -38.27 20.67 11.08
C ALA A 349 -36.78 20.77 11.46
N THR A 350 -36.16 21.85 11.92
CA THR A 350 -36.55 23.16 12.46
C THR A 350 -35.26 24.03 12.55
N PRO A 351 -35.23 25.27 13.10
CA PRO A 351 -34.97 26.49 12.33
C PRO A 351 -33.64 27.21 12.62
N ASN A 352 -33.23 28.05 11.65
CA ASN A 352 -32.26 29.13 11.84
C ASN A 352 -32.94 30.37 12.45
N SER A 353 -32.31 30.96 13.47
CA SER A 353 -32.44 32.38 13.84
C SER A 353 -31.11 33.07 13.52
N ALA A 354 -31.00 33.75 12.38
CA ALA A 354 -31.27 35.19 12.23
C ALA A 354 -30.33 36.09 13.05
N HIS A 355 -29.36 36.73 12.38
CA HIS A 355 -28.98 38.11 12.66
C HIS A 355 -28.43 38.80 11.39
N PRO A 356 -28.60 40.13 11.24
CA PRO A 356 -28.62 40.82 9.96
C PRO A 356 -27.35 41.63 9.65
N ASN A 357 -27.22 41.96 8.37
CA ASN A 357 -26.29 42.91 7.75
C ASN A 357 -26.08 44.22 8.54
N SER A 358 -24.84 44.70 8.57
CA SER A 358 -24.53 46.12 8.36
C SER A 358 -23.06 46.33 8.00
N ALA A 359 -22.83 47.34 7.16
CA ALA A 359 -21.66 47.62 6.35
C ALA A 359 -20.54 48.46 7.03
N HIS A 360 -19.44 48.61 6.27
CA HIS A 360 -18.36 49.64 6.30
C HIS A 360 -17.08 49.34 7.12
N PRO A 361 -15.94 50.04 6.86
CA PRO A 361 -15.22 50.23 5.58
C PRO A 361 -13.68 50.11 5.76
N ASP A 362 -12.91 50.41 4.71
CA ASP A 362 -11.44 50.56 4.68
C ASP A 362 -10.82 51.33 5.86
N GLY A 363 -9.63 50.90 6.31
CA GLY A 363 -8.78 51.65 7.23
C GLY A 363 -7.43 50.97 7.54
N GLN A 364 -6.36 51.60 7.05
CA GLN A 364 -4.94 51.24 7.20
C GLN A 364 -4.42 51.19 8.66
N ASN A 365 -3.25 50.55 8.78
CA ASN A 365 -2.19 50.64 9.80
C ASN A 365 -2.19 49.63 10.95
N GLY A 366 -1.14 48.80 10.99
CA GLY A 366 -0.85 48.00 12.18
C GLY A 366 0.35 47.05 12.11
N ARG A 367 1.56 47.59 11.87
CA ARG A 367 2.86 47.12 12.38
C ARG A 367 3.14 45.61 12.42
N ASP A 368 4.04 45.18 11.54
CA ASP A 368 4.95 44.06 11.77
C ASP A 368 5.62 44.17 13.15
N ARG A 369 5.41 43.15 13.98
CA ARG A 369 6.30 42.80 15.08
C ARG A 369 6.80 41.38 14.86
N SER A 370 8.00 41.31 14.30
CA SER A 370 8.88 40.16 14.41
C SER A 370 9.13 39.86 15.89
N VAL A 371 8.70 38.69 16.36
CA VAL A 371 9.12 38.17 17.66
C VAL A 371 10.32 37.28 17.41
N SER A 372 11.47 37.82 17.76
CA SER A 372 12.75 37.14 17.90
C SER A 372 12.62 35.95 18.87
N GLN A 373 12.93 34.75 18.38
CA GLN A 373 13.23 33.60 19.22
C GLN A 373 14.56 33.85 19.95
N SER A 374 14.46 34.18 21.24
CA SER A 374 15.56 34.06 22.18
C SER A 374 15.44 32.73 22.92
N SER A 375 16.45 31.89 22.72
CA SER A 375 16.72 30.65 23.43
C SER A 375 16.81 30.84 24.94
N VAL A 376 16.04 30.06 25.69
CA VAL A 376 16.32 29.77 27.10
C VAL A 376 16.45 28.25 27.22
N ASN A 377 17.69 27.80 27.39
CA ASN A 377 18.02 26.46 27.84
C ASN A 377 17.55 26.30 29.28
N SER A 378 16.58 25.42 29.51
CA SER A 378 16.41 24.76 30.80
C SER A 378 16.18 23.27 30.55
N ASN A 379 17.24 22.51 30.80
CA ASN A 379 17.21 21.06 30.88
C ASN A 379 16.24 20.65 32.01
N ALA A 380 15.08 20.14 31.62
CA ALA A 380 14.29 19.23 32.43
C ALA A 380 13.71 18.20 31.46
N ASP A 381 14.20 16.97 31.58
CA ASP A 381 13.66 15.79 30.92
C ASP A 381 12.19 15.63 31.30
N ASP A 382 11.29 15.91 30.36
CA ASP A 382 9.89 15.50 30.42
C ASP A 382 9.46 15.18 28.97
N ASP A 383 9.42 13.87 28.68
CA ASP A 383 8.87 13.28 27.45
C ASP A 383 7.38 13.62 27.32
N PHE A 384 7.04 14.71 26.65
CA PHE A 384 5.68 14.98 26.20
C PHE A 384 5.65 15.50 24.77
N GLU A 385 5.09 14.69 23.85
CA GLU A 385 4.85 15.06 22.46
C GLU A 385 3.87 16.23 22.35
N PHE A 386 4.22 17.22 21.54
CA PHE A 386 3.34 18.34 21.18
C PHE A 386 2.12 17.84 20.37
N VAL A 387 0.91 18.05 20.90
CA VAL A 387 -0.34 17.83 20.16
C VAL A 387 -0.65 19.06 19.33
N ALA A 388 -0.78 18.88 18.01
CA ALA A 388 -1.10 19.94 17.06
C ALA A 388 -2.51 20.54 17.27
N ASP A 389 -2.70 21.76 16.74
CA ASP A 389 -3.93 22.56 16.87
C ASP A 389 -5.17 21.79 16.35
N PRO A 390 -6.26 21.66 17.16
CA PRO A 390 -7.47 20.94 16.78
C PRO A 390 -8.23 21.52 15.56
N ASN A 391 -7.87 22.70 15.07
CA ASN A 391 -8.50 23.37 13.92
C ASN A 391 -7.75 23.22 12.59
N GLU A 392 -6.57 22.60 12.53
CA GLU A 392 -5.91 22.30 11.25
C GLU A 392 -6.51 21.03 10.61
N GLY A 393 -7.25 21.20 9.50
CA GLY A 393 -7.58 20.13 8.56
C GLY A 393 -9.06 19.74 8.46
N GLU A 394 -9.93 20.67 8.06
CA GLU A 394 -11.32 20.34 7.66
C GLU A 394 -11.44 19.68 6.27
N ASP A 395 -10.38 19.62 5.46
CA ASP A 395 -10.43 18.99 4.13
C ASP A 395 -9.70 17.63 4.07
N GLY A 396 -10.47 16.53 4.02
CA GLY A 396 -10.07 15.28 3.35
C GLY A 396 -9.08 14.35 4.07
N PHE A 397 -9.28 14.05 5.36
CA PHE A 397 -8.49 13.02 6.07
C PHE A 397 -8.59 11.64 5.37
N GLU A 398 -7.45 11.03 5.03
CA GLU A 398 -7.34 9.66 4.50
C GLU A 398 -6.12 8.96 5.11
N ASP A 399 -6.35 7.96 5.98
CA ASP A 399 -5.33 7.02 6.46
C ASP A 399 -5.01 6.02 5.34
N LYS A 400 -4.01 6.37 4.52
CA LYS A 400 -3.59 5.58 3.35
C LYS A 400 -3.00 4.21 3.73
N ASN A 401 -2.32 4.11 4.87
CA ASN A 401 -1.82 2.84 5.40
C ASN A 401 -2.99 1.88 5.66
N ARG A 402 -4.05 2.36 6.32
CA ARG A 402 -5.27 1.59 6.54
C ARG A 402 -5.93 1.17 5.23
N LYS A 403 -5.96 2.05 4.23
CA LYS A 403 -6.49 1.75 2.89
C LYS A 403 -5.73 0.62 2.21
N VAL A 404 -4.40 0.66 2.21
CA VAL A 404 -3.55 -0.43 1.68
C VAL A 404 -3.77 -1.73 2.46
N MET A 405 -3.81 -1.69 3.79
CA MET A 405 -4.03 -2.90 4.60
C MET A 405 -5.39 -3.55 4.33
N ARG A 406 -6.43 -2.76 4.00
CA ARG A 406 -7.76 -3.27 3.65
C ARG A 406 -7.83 -3.94 2.28
N THR A 407 -6.86 -3.73 1.39
CA THR A 407 -6.84 -4.38 0.07
C THR A 407 -6.08 -5.70 0.04
N LEU A 408 -5.36 -6.04 1.12
CA LEU A 408 -4.65 -7.31 1.25
C LEU A 408 -5.62 -8.46 1.55
N GLN A 409 -5.23 -9.71 1.22
CA GLN A 409 -6.05 -10.87 1.57
C GLN A 409 -6.17 -10.99 3.10
N SER A 410 -7.35 -11.40 3.57
CA SER A 410 -7.62 -11.56 4.99
C SER A 410 -6.63 -12.52 5.64
N GLY A 411 -5.96 -12.07 6.71
CA GLY A 411 -4.99 -12.88 7.47
C GLY A 411 -3.56 -12.84 6.95
N ASP A 412 -3.30 -12.28 5.76
CA ASP A 412 -1.94 -12.10 5.25
C ASP A 412 -1.22 -10.95 5.97
N GLN A 413 0.11 -11.05 6.09
CA GLN A 413 0.94 -10.10 6.83
C GLN A 413 1.99 -9.49 5.90
N VAL A 414 2.06 -8.16 5.87
CA VAL A 414 3.10 -7.43 5.12
C VAL A 414 4.48 -7.75 5.68
N GLN A 415 5.41 -8.15 4.81
CA GLN A 415 6.80 -8.44 5.18
C GLN A 415 7.73 -7.36 4.64
N HIS A 416 7.54 -6.97 3.37
CA HIS A 416 8.32 -5.93 2.71
C HIS A 416 7.43 -5.11 1.78
N VAL A 417 7.76 -3.82 1.63
CA VAL A 417 7.12 -2.87 0.71
C VAL A 417 8.21 -2.25 -0.15
N PHE A 418 8.00 -2.22 -1.47
CA PHE A 418 8.92 -1.61 -2.42
C PHE A 418 8.17 -0.62 -3.30
N ASN A 419 8.73 0.58 -3.47
CA ASN A 419 8.31 1.49 -4.53
C ASN A 419 8.78 0.93 -5.88
N VAL A 420 7.85 0.71 -6.80
CA VAL A 420 8.13 0.21 -8.14
C VAL A 420 7.29 0.98 -9.16
N SER A 421 7.71 0.95 -10.42
CA SER A 421 6.88 1.40 -11.53
C SER A 421 6.59 0.23 -12.45
N ARG A 422 5.31 -0.06 -12.67
CA ARG A 422 4.87 -1.06 -13.64
C ARG A 422 4.88 -0.44 -15.04
N ILE A 423 5.60 -1.06 -15.97
CA ILE A 423 5.65 -0.59 -17.36
C ILE A 423 4.49 -1.20 -18.15
N VAL A 424 3.74 -0.35 -18.86
CA VAL A 424 2.58 -0.72 -19.66
C VAL A 424 2.68 -0.02 -21.01
N GLY A 425 3.27 -0.72 -21.97
CA GLY A 425 3.46 -0.22 -23.31
C GLY A 425 4.49 0.92 -23.35
N LEU A 426 4.01 2.18 -23.31
CA LEU A 426 4.84 3.40 -23.26
C LEU A 426 4.68 4.19 -21.97
N GLU A 427 3.79 3.75 -21.09
CA GLU A 427 3.50 4.41 -19.83
C GLU A 427 4.13 3.64 -18.68
N ALA A 428 4.44 4.36 -17.60
CA ALA A 428 4.94 3.80 -16.37
C ALA A 428 3.98 4.17 -15.23
N CYS A 429 3.33 3.16 -14.66
CA CYS A 429 2.41 3.31 -13.54
C CYS A 429 3.19 3.10 -12.23
N GLU A 430 3.49 4.18 -11.52
CA GLU A 430 4.10 4.11 -10.19
C GLU A 430 3.15 3.49 -9.16
N GLY A 431 3.71 2.71 -8.24
CA GLY A 431 2.96 1.93 -7.28
C GLY A 431 3.82 1.27 -6.21
N LEU A 432 3.16 0.43 -5.41
CA LEU A 432 3.76 -0.41 -4.38
C LEU A 432 3.72 -1.88 -4.81
N LEU A 433 4.86 -2.54 -4.66
CA LEU A 433 4.94 -4.00 -4.63
C LEU A 433 5.07 -4.44 -3.16
N ILE A 434 4.07 -5.18 -2.67
CA ILE A 434 4.01 -5.65 -1.29
C ILE A 434 4.25 -7.15 -1.29
N LEU A 435 5.30 -7.58 -0.58
CA LEU A 435 5.59 -8.98 -0.34
C LEU A 435 4.91 -9.36 0.98
N GLY A 436 3.79 -10.07 0.88
CA GLY A 436 3.09 -10.66 2.01
C GLY A 436 3.76 -11.95 2.49
N LYS A 437 3.20 -12.51 3.56
CA LYS A 437 3.60 -13.82 4.06
C LYS A 437 3.14 -14.91 3.10
N ASP A 438 1.90 -14.81 2.61
CA ASP A 438 1.24 -15.84 1.81
C ASP A 438 1.07 -15.43 0.33
N SER A 439 0.99 -14.13 0.05
CA SER A 439 0.77 -13.60 -1.31
C SER A 439 1.68 -12.41 -1.67
N LEU A 440 1.84 -12.17 -2.96
CA LEU A 440 2.46 -11.00 -3.57
C LEU A 440 1.36 -10.04 -4.03
N TYR A 441 1.49 -8.74 -3.77
CA TYR A 441 0.51 -7.73 -4.17
C TYR A 441 1.15 -6.61 -4.98
N LEU A 442 0.44 -6.13 -6.00
CA LEU A 442 0.81 -4.96 -6.80
C LEU A 442 -0.31 -3.93 -6.75
N LEU A 443 0.00 -2.75 -6.24
CA LEU A 443 -0.92 -1.63 -6.06
C LEU A 443 -0.43 -0.42 -6.86
N ASP A 444 -1.21 0.02 -7.85
CA ASP A 444 -0.89 1.24 -8.58
C ASP A 444 -1.30 2.49 -7.77
N ASN A 445 -0.68 3.64 -8.04
CA ASN A 445 -1.01 4.95 -7.46
C ASN A 445 -0.73 5.14 -5.95
N PHE A 446 0.07 4.27 -5.35
CA PHE A 446 0.60 4.44 -3.99
C PHE A 446 2.13 4.54 -4.00
N PHE A 447 2.69 5.28 -3.03
CA PHE A 447 4.12 5.48 -2.87
C PHE A 447 4.48 5.54 -1.39
N GLN A 448 5.58 4.91 -0.99
CA GLN A 448 6.10 4.96 0.38
C GLN A 448 7.24 5.98 0.47
N ARG A 449 7.08 7.01 1.29
CA ARG A 449 8.10 8.03 1.54
C ARG A 449 9.27 7.48 2.35
N SER A 450 10.36 8.25 2.40
CA SER A 450 11.54 7.95 3.21
C SER A 450 11.28 7.79 4.72
N ASP A 451 10.25 8.45 5.26
CA ASP A 451 9.78 8.33 6.65
C ASP A 451 8.89 7.09 6.90
N GLY A 452 8.59 6.32 5.84
CA GLY A 452 7.75 5.13 5.89
C GLY A 452 6.26 5.39 5.65
N GLU A 453 5.82 6.66 5.54
CA GLU A 453 4.43 7.01 5.27
C GLU A 453 4.02 6.60 3.85
N ILE A 454 2.91 5.87 3.72
CA ILE A 454 2.30 5.60 2.42
C ILE A 454 1.44 6.79 2.02
N ILE A 455 1.64 7.30 0.81
CA ILE A 455 0.90 8.41 0.23
C ILE A 455 0.48 8.09 -1.22
N ARG A 456 -0.25 9.00 -1.85
CA ARG A 456 -0.54 8.91 -3.29
C ARG A 456 0.66 9.38 -4.10
N VAL A 457 0.88 8.78 -5.27
CA VAL A 457 2.05 9.10 -6.13
C VAL A 457 2.14 10.59 -6.46
N TRP A 458 1.02 11.28 -6.73
CA TRP A 458 1.01 12.72 -7.03
C TRP A 458 1.32 13.61 -5.81
N GLN A 459 1.27 13.07 -4.59
CA GLN A 459 1.68 13.76 -3.36
C GLN A 459 3.17 13.53 -3.05
N ALA A 460 3.81 12.57 -3.71
CA ALA A 460 5.18 12.20 -3.39
C ALA A 460 6.17 13.25 -3.89
N PRO A 461 7.16 13.65 -3.06
CA PRO A 461 8.19 14.61 -3.46
C PRO A 461 8.87 14.16 -4.77
N PRO A 462 9.00 15.05 -5.77
CA PRO A 462 9.63 14.70 -7.04
C PRO A 462 11.04 14.12 -6.91
N GLU A 463 11.79 14.56 -5.88
CA GLU A 463 13.15 14.15 -5.51
C GLU A 463 13.24 12.66 -5.08
N GLU A 464 12.18 12.11 -4.47
CA GLU A 464 12.16 10.72 -3.98
C GLU A 464 11.70 9.73 -5.06
N ARG A 465 11.10 10.23 -6.13
CA ARG A 465 10.53 9.45 -7.23
C ARG A 465 11.55 9.24 -8.34
N ASP A 466 11.29 8.25 -9.21
CA ASP A 466 12.18 7.97 -10.33
C ASP A 466 12.08 9.06 -11.40
N SER A 467 13.15 9.86 -11.54
CA SER A 467 13.22 10.94 -12.51
C SER A 467 13.05 10.46 -13.96
N TYR A 468 13.49 9.23 -14.30
CA TYR A 468 13.34 8.68 -15.64
C TYR A 468 11.87 8.39 -15.98
N VAL A 469 11.13 7.87 -15.02
CA VAL A 469 9.68 7.61 -15.17
C VAL A 469 8.89 8.91 -15.31
N GLN A 470 9.26 9.94 -14.53
CA GLN A 470 8.65 11.28 -14.65
C GLN A 470 8.93 11.92 -16.02
N MET A 471 10.14 11.74 -16.55
CA MET A 471 10.54 12.28 -17.85
C MET A 471 9.76 11.64 -19.01
N ILE A 472 9.48 10.33 -18.95
CA ILE A 472 8.68 9.61 -19.96
C ILE A 472 7.20 10.00 -19.89
N SER A 473 6.65 10.09 -18.67
CA SER A 473 5.22 10.38 -18.44
C SER A 473 4.81 11.79 -18.89
N GLY A 474 5.78 12.72 -18.98
CA GLY A 474 5.57 14.10 -19.42
C GLY A 474 4.93 15.00 -18.35
N LYS A 475 5.24 16.31 -18.40
CA LYS A 475 4.81 17.31 -17.39
C LYS A 475 3.29 17.38 -17.13
N LYS A 476 2.47 17.04 -18.13
CA LYS A 476 0.99 17.07 -18.03
C LYS A 476 0.40 15.89 -17.25
N ALA A 477 1.12 14.77 -17.12
CA ALA A 477 0.68 13.58 -16.39
C ALA A 477 1.04 13.66 -14.90
N THR A 478 2.12 14.36 -14.55
CA THR A 478 2.63 14.50 -13.17
C THR A 478 1.85 15.49 -12.30
N GLU A 479 1.15 16.46 -12.90
CA GLU A 479 0.48 17.56 -12.16
C GLU A 479 -1.04 17.41 -12.02
N ARG A 480 -1.68 16.56 -12.84
CA ARG A 480 -3.12 16.34 -12.73
C ARG A 480 -3.40 15.40 -11.57
N LYS A 481 -4.19 15.84 -10.58
CA LYS A 481 -4.95 14.93 -9.70
C LYS A 481 -5.64 13.95 -10.66
N PRO A 482 -5.26 12.66 -10.69
CA PRO A 482 -5.90 11.73 -11.60
C PRO A 482 -7.38 11.83 -11.31
N GLN A 483 -8.19 12.15 -12.33
CA GLN A 483 -9.63 11.92 -12.22
C GLN A 483 -9.74 10.48 -11.74
N VAL A 484 -10.43 10.27 -10.62
CA VAL A 484 -10.68 8.95 -10.08
C VAL A 484 -11.36 8.19 -11.21
N VAL A 485 -10.57 7.37 -11.93
CA VAL A 485 -11.11 6.41 -12.87
C VAL A 485 -11.79 5.41 -11.96
N ASP A 486 -13.08 5.58 -11.79
CA ASP A 486 -13.95 4.89 -10.84
C ASP A 486 -14.14 3.39 -11.20
N GLY A 487 -13.16 2.79 -11.89
CA GLY A 487 -13.26 1.49 -12.52
C GLY A 487 -12.19 0.47 -12.14
N GLU A 488 -10.92 0.86 -11.89
CA GLU A 488 -9.82 -0.13 -11.83
C GLU A 488 -8.65 0.23 -10.89
N GLN A 489 -8.89 0.76 -9.68
CA GLN A 489 -7.89 0.62 -8.60
C GLN A 489 -7.90 -0.82 -8.04
N SER A 490 -7.84 -1.83 -8.90
CA SER A 490 -7.82 -3.22 -8.45
C SER A 490 -6.42 -3.58 -7.97
N THR A 491 -6.27 -3.79 -6.66
CA THR A 491 -5.09 -4.47 -6.11
C THR A 491 -4.97 -5.84 -6.76
N ARG A 492 -3.87 -6.06 -7.48
CA ARG A 492 -3.55 -7.35 -8.08
C ARG A 492 -2.80 -8.17 -7.06
N ASN A 493 -3.14 -9.45 -6.93
CA ASN A 493 -2.51 -10.33 -5.95
C ASN A 493 -2.38 -11.75 -6.48
N TRP A 494 -1.29 -12.41 -6.08
CA TRP A 494 -0.97 -13.78 -6.47
C TRP A 494 -0.40 -14.52 -5.28
N LYS A 495 -0.82 -15.77 -5.10
CA LYS A 495 -0.20 -16.64 -4.08
C LYS A 495 1.22 -16.98 -4.51
N TRP A 496 2.12 -17.21 -3.55
CA TRP A 496 3.52 -17.55 -3.90
C TRP A 496 3.67 -18.71 -4.88
N PRO A 497 2.90 -19.83 -4.82
CA PRO A 497 2.98 -20.92 -5.80
C PRO A 497 2.50 -20.56 -7.22
N GLU A 498 1.88 -19.40 -7.41
CA GLU A 498 1.46 -18.89 -8.73
C GLU A 498 2.57 -18.09 -9.40
N VAL A 499 3.62 -17.70 -8.66
CA VAL A 499 4.85 -17.09 -9.23
C VAL A 499 5.69 -18.19 -9.88
N ILE A 500 5.81 -18.09 -11.20
CA ILE A 500 6.48 -19.06 -12.07
C ILE A 500 7.95 -18.69 -12.27
N SER A 501 8.23 -17.45 -12.68
CA SER A 501 9.59 -17.01 -13.01
C SER A 501 9.79 -15.56 -12.62
N ILE A 502 11.02 -15.23 -12.25
CA ILE A 502 11.46 -13.88 -11.91
C ILE A 502 12.78 -13.69 -12.66
N SER A 503 12.87 -12.65 -13.49
CA SER A 503 14.05 -12.42 -14.32
C SER A 503 14.46 -10.97 -14.31
N LYS A 504 15.77 -10.72 -14.19
CA LYS A 504 16.32 -9.36 -14.28
C LYS A 504 16.17 -8.83 -15.70
N ARG A 505 15.85 -7.55 -15.81
CA ARG A 505 15.62 -6.84 -17.07
C ARG A 505 16.28 -5.48 -17.05
N ARG A 506 16.41 -4.90 -18.24
CA ARG A 506 16.86 -3.51 -18.42
C ARG A 506 15.68 -2.66 -18.86
N PHE A 507 15.65 -1.42 -18.41
CA PHE A 507 14.71 -0.41 -18.87
C PHE A 507 15.50 0.83 -19.28
N LEU A 508 15.30 1.32 -20.51
CA LEU A 508 16.15 2.36 -21.12
C LEU A 508 17.66 2.05 -21.02
N PHE A 509 18.06 0.80 -21.25
CA PHE A 509 19.42 0.27 -21.03
C PHE A 509 19.94 0.26 -19.59
N ARG A 510 19.20 0.80 -18.61
CA ARG A 510 19.57 0.78 -17.19
C ARG A 510 19.21 -0.56 -16.56
N ASP A 511 20.09 -1.10 -15.72
CA ASP A 511 19.90 -2.40 -15.06
C ASP A 511 19.03 -2.29 -13.79
N VAL A 512 17.79 -1.86 -13.99
CA VAL A 512 16.87 -1.46 -12.91
C VAL A 512 15.52 -2.19 -12.91
N ALA A 513 15.30 -3.13 -13.83
CA ALA A 513 14.01 -3.77 -14.00
C ALA A 513 14.00 -5.26 -13.61
N ILE A 514 12.82 -5.77 -13.30
CA ILE A 514 12.50 -7.18 -13.06
C ILE A 514 11.19 -7.50 -13.78
N GLU A 515 11.13 -8.65 -14.43
CA GLU A 515 9.90 -9.19 -14.99
C GLU A 515 9.48 -10.44 -14.20
N ILE A 516 8.21 -10.47 -13.76
CA ILE A 516 7.63 -11.57 -13.00
C ILE A 516 6.55 -12.24 -13.85
N PHE A 517 6.59 -13.57 -13.95
CA PHE A 517 5.66 -14.40 -14.72
C PHE A 517 4.78 -15.24 -13.80
N PHE A 518 3.51 -15.41 -14.16
CA PHE A 518 2.48 -16.04 -13.32
C PHE A 518 1.78 -17.22 -14.01
N THR A 519 1.16 -18.11 -13.23
CA THR A 519 0.43 -19.30 -13.72
C THR A 519 -0.82 -19.00 -14.53
N ASP A 520 -1.32 -17.76 -14.47
CA ASP A 520 -2.47 -17.27 -15.24
C ASP A 520 -2.11 -16.84 -16.67
N GLY A 521 -0.82 -16.98 -17.06
CA GLY A 521 -0.30 -16.59 -18.36
C GLY A 521 0.13 -15.12 -18.47
N ARG A 522 0.04 -14.32 -17.40
CA ARG A 522 0.44 -12.90 -17.42
C ARG A 522 1.87 -12.70 -16.94
N SER A 523 2.48 -11.59 -17.37
CA SER A 523 3.76 -11.10 -16.83
C SER A 523 3.73 -9.61 -16.58
N TYR A 524 4.53 -9.15 -15.62
CA TYR A 524 4.62 -7.73 -15.27
C TYR A 524 6.08 -7.30 -15.22
N LEU A 525 6.42 -6.27 -16.02
CA LEU A 525 7.72 -5.60 -15.97
C LEU A 525 7.66 -4.46 -14.94
N LEU A 526 8.49 -4.56 -13.92
CA LEU A 526 8.59 -3.61 -12.81
C LEU A 526 9.97 -2.97 -12.81
N THR A 527 10.04 -1.65 -12.70
CA THR A 527 11.30 -0.91 -12.54
C THR A 527 11.45 -0.42 -11.09
N ALA A 528 12.67 -0.46 -10.60
CA ALA A 528 13.06 0.17 -9.35
C ALA A 528 13.89 1.44 -9.63
N ILE A 529 13.96 2.35 -8.68
CA ILE A 529 14.70 3.62 -8.87
C ILE A 529 16.20 3.44 -9.12
N ARG A 530 16.80 2.37 -8.56
CA ARG A 530 18.25 2.09 -8.60
C ARG A 530 18.54 0.59 -8.71
N PRO A 531 19.67 0.18 -9.31
CA PRO A 531 20.06 -1.23 -9.43
C PRO A 531 20.16 -1.97 -8.09
N LYS A 532 20.63 -1.29 -7.03
CA LYS A 532 20.72 -1.87 -5.68
C LYS A 532 19.35 -2.26 -5.12
N VAL A 533 18.34 -1.43 -5.32
CA VAL A 533 16.95 -1.70 -4.86
C VAL A 533 16.35 -2.84 -5.68
N ARG A 534 16.62 -2.87 -6.99
CA ARG A 534 16.27 -3.99 -7.87
C ARG A 534 16.87 -5.29 -7.36
N ASP A 535 18.17 -5.31 -7.05
CA ASP A 535 18.86 -6.51 -6.56
C ASP A 535 18.31 -7.01 -5.21
N GLU A 536 18.01 -6.08 -4.29
CA GLU A 536 17.36 -6.41 -3.03
C GLU A 536 15.97 -7.01 -3.26
N LEU A 537 15.12 -6.35 -4.05
CA LEU A 537 13.79 -6.85 -4.39
C LEU A 537 13.87 -8.26 -5.02
N HIS A 538 14.77 -8.45 -5.98
CA HIS A 538 14.99 -9.73 -6.63
C HIS A 538 15.36 -10.83 -5.62
N ALA A 539 16.29 -10.55 -4.69
CA ALA A 539 16.68 -11.49 -3.65
C ALA A 539 15.52 -11.85 -2.71
N LYS A 540 14.71 -10.85 -2.33
CA LYS A 540 13.52 -11.06 -1.48
C LYS A 540 12.44 -11.88 -2.18
N LEU A 541 12.17 -11.60 -3.46
CA LEU A 541 11.23 -12.40 -4.26
C LEU A 541 11.68 -13.86 -4.36
N LEU A 542 12.95 -14.12 -4.67
CA LEU A 542 13.49 -15.48 -4.74
C LEU A 542 13.41 -16.22 -3.40
N SER A 543 13.61 -15.52 -2.27
CA SER A 543 13.48 -16.12 -0.93
C SER A 543 12.05 -16.59 -0.61
N ARG A 544 11.05 -15.95 -1.20
CA ARG A 544 9.62 -16.26 -0.99
C ARG A 544 9.06 -17.24 -2.03
N ALA A 545 9.68 -17.32 -3.20
CA ALA A 545 9.29 -18.20 -4.29
C ALA A 545 10.40 -19.24 -4.61
N PRO A 546 10.77 -20.13 -3.67
CA PRO A 546 11.89 -21.07 -3.87
C PRO A 546 11.66 -22.04 -5.05
N GLN A 547 10.41 -22.32 -5.42
CA GLN A 547 10.07 -23.14 -6.60
C GLN A 547 10.60 -22.55 -7.92
N VAL A 548 10.84 -21.24 -7.98
CA VAL A 548 11.44 -20.56 -9.14
C VAL A 548 12.86 -21.06 -9.39
N THR A 549 13.59 -21.43 -8.32
CA THR A 549 14.98 -21.91 -8.40
C THR A 549 15.08 -23.43 -8.62
N SER A 550 14.11 -24.21 -8.13
CA SER A 550 14.09 -25.68 -8.21
C SER A 550 12.94 -26.19 -9.09
N PRO A 551 13.18 -26.43 -10.40
CA PRO A 551 12.12 -26.77 -11.36
C PRO A 551 11.58 -28.20 -11.19
N SER A 552 12.22 -29.03 -10.37
CA SER A 552 11.78 -30.40 -10.04
C SER A 552 10.49 -30.47 -9.20
N ALA A 553 10.00 -29.34 -8.69
CA ALA A 553 8.74 -29.24 -7.94
C ALA A 553 7.54 -28.79 -8.80
N LEU A 554 7.74 -28.39 -10.06
CA LEU A 554 6.69 -27.85 -10.92
C LEU A 554 6.24 -28.90 -11.97
N GLN A 555 4.97 -28.79 -12.37
CA GLN A 555 4.30 -29.69 -13.31
C GLN A 555 5.00 -29.71 -14.69
N SER A 556 4.91 -30.80 -15.46
CA SER A 556 5.77 -30.99 -16.66
C SER A 556 5.56 -29.97 -17.77
N GLU A 557 4.37 -29.37 -17.91
CA GLU A 557 4.12 -28.31 -18.90
C GLU A 557 4.65 -26.94 -18.46
N ASP A 558 4.45 -26.58 -17.19
CA ASP A 558 4.91 -25.30 -16.62
C ASP A 558 6.44 -25.29 -16.45
N ALA A 559 7.05 -26.44 -16.12
CA ALA A 559 8.49 -26.60 -15.95
C ALA A 559 9.30 -26.27 -17.22
N TRP A 560 8.78 -26.64 -18.40
CA TRP A 560 9.46 -26.37 -19.67
C TRP A 560 9.31 -24.91 -20.14
N ARG A 561 8.13 -24.31 -19.93
CA ARG A 561 7.91 -22.85 -20.08
C ARG A 561 8.89 -22.05 -19.21
N LEU A 562 9.22 -22.56 -18.03
CA LEU A 562 10.14 -21.97 -17.04
C LEU A 562 11.61 -22.08 -17.44
N GLU A 563 12.06 -23.26 -17.85
CA GLU A 563 13.45 -23.51 -18.24
C GLU A 563 13.88 -22.65 -19.42
N SER A 564 12.92 -22.36 -20.29
CA SER A 564 12.97 -21.47 -21.44
C SER A 564 13.19 -19.97 -21.11
N LEU A 565 12.80 -19.52 -19.91
CA LEU A 565 12.86 -18.12 -19.47
C LEU A 565 14.10 -17.82 -18.60
N ARG A 566 14.94 -18.83 -18.30
CA ARG A 566 16.12 -18.68 -17.44
C ARG A 566 17.31 -18.10 -18.22
N THR A 567 17.83 -16.98 -17.75
CA THR A 567 19.04 -16.35 -18.26
C THR A 567 20.28 -17.12 -17.72
N PRO A 568 21.23 -17.56 -18.57
CA PRO A 568 22.38 -18.35 -18.12
C PRO A 568 23.29 -17.64 -17.09
N GLU A 569 23.24 -16.31 -17.01
CA GLU A 569 24.02 -15.50 -16.05
C GLU A 569 23.52 -15.62 -14.59
N GLU A 570 22.33 -16.18 -14.35
CA GLU A 570 21.69 -16.21 -13.03
C GLU A 570 21.89 -17.54 -12.26
N ALA A 571 22.67 -18.49 -12.79
CA ALA A 571 23.08 -19.68 -12.04
C ALA A 571 24.19 -19.33 -11.03
N PRO A 572 24.06 -19.70 -9.73
CA PRO A 572 25.11 -19.42 -8.75
C PRO A 572 26.44 -20.06 -9.20
N PRO A 573 27.57 -19.35 -9.04
CA PRO A 573 28.85 -19.82 -9.52
C PRO A 573 29.33 -20.99 -8.63
N SER A 574 28.93 -22.22 -8.95
CA SER A 574 29.64 -23.38 -8.41
C SER A 574 31.02 -23.45 -9.06
N MET A 575 32.07 -23.82 -8.31
CA MET A 575 33.41 -23.95 -8.89
C MET A 575 33.45 -24.92 -10.09
N ALA A 576 32.51 -25.87 -10.17
CA ALA A 576 32.40 -26.77 -11.32
C ALA A 576 31.94 -26.08 -12.63
N SER A 577 31.07 -25.06 -12.58
CA SER A 577 30.56 -24.40 -13.79
C SER A 577 31.60 -23.53 -14.49
N LYS A 578 32.56 -22.96 -13.74
CA LYS A 578 33.69 -22.21 -14.30
C LYS A 578 34.69 -23.10 -15.05
N TRP A 579 34.89 -24.34 -14.59
CA TRP A 579 35.76 -25.31 -15.26
C TRP A 579 35.09 -25.98 -16.48
N VAL A 580 33.77 -26.24 -16.41
CA VAL A 580 33.01 -26.82 -17.53
C VAL A 580 32.86 -25.83 -18.70
N ASN A 581 32.65 -24.53 -18.43
CA ASN A 581 32.57 -23.51 -19.47
C ASN A 581 33.93 -23.17 -20.10
N ALA A 582 35.04 -23.37 -19.39
CA ALA A 582 36.39 -23.14 -19.89
C ALA A 582 36.95 -24.31 -20.72
N LEU A 583 36.49 -25.54 -20.49
CA LEU A 583 37.02 -26.75 -21.14
C LEU A 583 36.15 -27.28 -22.29
N ASN A 584 34.91 -26.79 -22.46
CA ASN A 584 34.07 -27.17 -23.60
C ASN A 584 33.19 -26.00 -24.09
N PRO A 585 33.63 -25.23 -25.11
CA PRO A 585 32.85 -24.13 -25.68
C PRO A 585 31.56 -24.58 -26.41
N MET A 586 31.31 -25.90 -26.48
CA MET A 586 30.12 -26.53 -27.06
C MET A 586 28.97 -26.72 -26.05
N ALA A 587 28.99 -26.05 -24.89
CA ALA A 587 27.85 -25.97 -23.99
C ALA A 587 26.73 -25.11 -24.61
N GLN A 588 26.15 -25.56 -25.73
CA GLN A 588 25.02 -24.90 -26.38
C GLN A 588 23.87 -24.72 -25.38
N ASN A 589 23.27 -23.53 -25.38
CA ASN A 589 22.05 -23.21 -24.65
C ASN A 589 21.00 -24.33 -24.85
N PRO A 590 20.32 -24.82 -23.78
CA PRO A 590 19.31 -25.89 -23.88
C PRO A 590 18.27 -25.63 -24.98
N ALA A 591 17.82 -24.39 -25.15
CA ALA A 591 16.88 -24.01 -26.20
C ALA A 591 17.47 -24.22 -27.60
N THR A 592 18.71 -23.80 -27.84
CA THR A 592 19.41 -24.01 -29.12
C THR A 592 19.55 -25.50 -29.42
N LYS A 593 19.90 -26.33 -28.43
CA LYS A 593 19.99 -27.79 -28.60
C LYS A 593 18.66 -28.39 -29.03
N LYS A 594 17.56 -28.00 -28.37
CA LYS A 594 16.21 -28.48 -28.72
C LYS A 594 15.76 -28.04 -30.09
N TRP A 595 16.04 -26.79 -30.45
CA TRP A 595 15.75 -26.28 -31.79
C TRP A 595 16.51 -27.06 -32.85
N LEU A 596 17.82 -27.26 -32.67
CA LEU A 596 18.65 -28.05 -33.60
C LEU A 596 18.15 -29.49 -33.76
N LYS A 597 17.65 -30.13 -32.69
CA LYS A 597 17.03 -31.47 -32.74
C LYS A 597 15.62 -31.48 -33.33
N GLY A 598 14.98 -30.31 -33.42
CA GLY A 598 13.61 -30.14 -33.89
C GLY A 598 12.51 -30.46 -32.89
N GLU A 599 12.84 -30.49 -31.60
CA GLU A 599 11.89 -30.63 -30.49
C GLU A 599 11.09 -29.33 -30.22
N ILE A 600 11.49 -28.22 -30.85
CA ILE A 600 10.78 -26.94 -30.81
C ILE A 600 10.75 -26.27 -32.19
N SER A 601 9.71 -25.47 -32.44
CA SER A 601 9.50 -24.77 -33.71
C SER A 601 10.44 -23.56 -33.89
N ASN A 602 10.58 -23.06 -35.12
CA ASN A 602 11.34 -21.84 -35.42
C ASN A 602 10.75 -20.63 -34.68
N PHE A 603 9.43 -20.47 -34.71
CA PHE A 603 8.75 -19.41 -33.96
C PHE A 603 9.03 -19.49 -32.46
N HIS A 604 8.90 -20.68 -31.86
CA HIS A 604 9.15 -20.83 -30.43
C HIS A 604 10.59 -20.45 -30.11
N TYR A 605 11.55 -20.93 -30.91
CA TYR A 605 12.95 -20.57 -30.74
C TYR A 605 13.21 -19.07 -30.83
N LEU A 606 12.58 -18.38 -31.79
CA LEU A 606 12.66 -16.93 -31.91
C LEU A 606 12.07 -16.20 -30.70
N MET A 607 10.96 -16.67 -30.13
CA MET A 607 10.40 -16.11 -28.89
C MET A 607 11.37 -16.28 -27.70
N LEU A 608 12.06 -17.43 -27.64
CA LEU A 608 13.09 -17.68 -26.61
C LEU A 608 14.28 -16.76 -26.77
N VAL A 609 14.84 -16.64 -27.98
CA VAL A 609 15.98 -15.76 -28.26
C VAL A 609 15.64 -14.30 -27.98
N ASN A 610 14.43 -13.84 -28.34
CA ASN A 610 13.93 -12.52 -27.98
C ASN A 610 13.92 -12.31 -26.46
N THR A 611 13.39 -13.28 -25.71
CA THR A 611 13.35 -13.21 -24.24
C THR A 611 14.77 -13.16 -23.65
N MET A 612 15.70 -13.98 -24.15
CA MET A 612 17.11 -13.95 -23.73
C MET A 612 17.79 -12.61 -24.03
N ALA A 613 17.38 -11.96 -25.12
CA ALA A 613 17.86 -10.64 -25.50
C ALA A 613 17.22 -9.49 -24.70
N GLY A 614 16.39 -9.80 -23.69
CA GLY A 614 15.71 -8.84 -22.83
C GLY A 614 14.42 -8.26 -23.41
N ARG A 615 13.91 -8.81 -24.54
CA ARG A 615 12.67 -8.32 -25.17
C ARG A 615 11.43 -8.77 -24.41
N THR A 616 10.45 -7.89 -24.32
CA THR A 616 9.19 -8.12 -23.60
C THR A 616 8.03 -7.41 -24.27
N PHE A 617 6.84 -7.98 -24.12
CA PHE A 617 5.60 -7.36 -24.58
C PHE A 617 5.11 -6.21 -23.69
N ASN A 618 5.70 -6.05 -22.49
CA ASN A 618 5.30 -5.00 -21.54
C ASN A 618 5.88 -3.62 -21.90
N ASP A 619 6.96 -3.55 -22.69
CA ASP A 619 7.63 -2.33 -23.12
C ASP A 619 7.70 -2.29 -24.65
N LEU A 620 6.98 -1.36 -25.30
CA LEU A 620 6.94 -1.26 -26.76
C LEU A 620 8.28 -0.83 -27.37
N THR A 621 9.16 -0.21 -26.59
CA THR A 621 10.50 0.19 -27.03
C THR A 621 11.46 -1.00 -27.09
N GLN A 622 11.09 -2.12 -26.44
CA GLN A 622 11.83 -3.38 -26.41
C GLN A 622 10.95 -4.58 -26.82
N TYR A 623 10.02 -4.35 -27.75
CA TYR A 623 9.10 -5.38 -28.23
C TYR A 623 9.85 -6.53 -28.94
N PRO A 624 9.36 -7.78 -28.89
CA PRO A 624 9.95 -8.89 -29.63
C PRO A 624 10.02 -8.61 -31.14
N VAL A 625 11.11 -9.03 -31.77
CA VAL A 625 11.41 -8.80 -33.20
C VAL A 625 11.42 -10.13 -33.94
N PHE A 626 10.76 -10.17 -35.08
CA PHE A 626 10.69 -11.31 -35.99
C PHE A 626 11.15 -10.90 -37.39
N PRO A 627 11.73 -11.83 -38.18
CA PRO A 627 12.12 -11.51 -39.54
C PRO A 627 10.88 -11.37 -40.43
N TRP A 628 10.94 -10.46 -41.41
CA TRP A 628 10.21 -10.70 -42.66
C TRP A 628 10.59 -12.10 -43.18
N VAL A 629 9.64 -12.88 -43.70
CA VAL A 629 9.95 -14.23 -44.23
C VAL A 629 9.69 -14.28 -45.71
N LEU A 630 8.49 -13.85 -46.11
CA LEU A 630 8.08 -13.80 -47.50
C LEU A 630 8.57 -12.51 -48.18
N ALA A 631 8.87 -12.62 -49.46
CA ALA A 631 9.15 -11.53 -50.39
C ALA A 631 8.06 -11.38 -51.47
N ASP A 632 7.20 -12.40 -51.64
CA ASP A 632 6.09 -12.39 -52.58
C ASP A 632 4.76 -12.07 -51.89
N TYR A 633 4.26 -10.86 -52.17
CA TYR A 633 2.95 -10.38 -51.73
C TYR A 633 2.05 -10.03 -52.92
N THR A 634 2.36 -10.55 -54.11
CA THR A 634 1.73 -10.16 -55.37
C THR A 634 1.13 -11.34 -56.14
N SER A 635 1.64 -12.55 -55.94
CA SER A 635 1.13 -13.73 -56.63
C SER A 635 -0.25 -14.14 -56.12
N GLU A 636 -1.03 -14.76 -57.01
CA GLU A 636 -2.34 -15.36 -56.72
C GLU A 636 -2.25 -16.58 -55.80
N GLU A 637 -1.13 -17.31 -55.87
CA GLU A 637 -0.84 -18.50 -55.06
C GLU A 637 0.59 -18.41 -54.52
N LEU A 638 0.80 -18.90 -53.31
CA LEU A 638 2.08 -18.84 -52.62
C LEU A 638 2.84 -20.16 -52.73
N ASP A 639 3.89 -20.21 -53.55
CA ASP A 639 4.76 -21.39 -53.68
C ASP A 639 5.95 -21.33 -52.71
N LEU A 640 5.87 -22.11 -51.63
CA LEU A 640 6.93 -22.22 -50.62
C LEU A 640 8.11 -23.10 -51.07
N ASN A 641 8.08 -23.67 -52.27
CA ASN A 641 9.22 -24.37 -52.87
C ASN A 641 10.09 -23.45 -53.73
N ASP A 642 9.56 -22.30 -54.20
CA ASP A 642 10.36 -21.30 -54.89
C ASP A 642 11.17 -20.46 -53.89
N SER A 643 12.49 -20.49 -54.04
CA SER A 643 13.41 -19.65 -53.28
C SER A 643 13.13 -18.14 -53.41
N LYS A 644 12.53 -17.67 -54.50
CA LYS A 644 12.18 -16.25 -54.72
C LYS A 644 11.01 -15.77 -53.87
N THR A 645 10.19 -16.71 -53.40
CA THR A 645 9.09 -16.43 -52.47
C THR A 645 9.61 -15.93 -51.12
N PHE A 646 10.85 -16.26 -50.77
CA PHE A 646 11.45 -15.90 -49.50
C PHE A 646 12.36 -14.69 -49.63
N ARG A 647 12.46 -13.92 -48.55
CA ARG A 647 13.51 -12.92 -48.43
C ARG A 647 14.89 -13.56 -48.26
N ASP A 648 15.93 -12.76 -48.49
CA ASP A 648 17.28 -13.16 -48.09
C ASP A 648 17.49 -12.92 -46.59
N LEU A 649 17.42 -14.00 -45.80
CA LEU A 649 17.65 -14.00 -44.34
C LEU A 649 19.10 -13.72 -43.96
N SER A 650 20.05 -13.77 -44.90
CA SER A 650 21.45 -13.44 -44.64
C SER A 650 21.74 -11.94 -44.66
N LYS A 651 20.76 -11.14 -45.08
CA LYS A 651 20.88 -9.70 -45.25
C LYS A 651 19.88 -8.94 -44.37
N PRO A 652 20.23 -7.75 -43.87
CA PRO A 652 19.28 -6.85 -43.21
C PRO A 652 18.27 -6.28 -44.23
N MET A 653 17.20 -5.64 -43.73
CA MET A 653 16.14 -5.08 -44.58
C MET A 653 16.63 -4.00 -45.55
N GLY A 654 17.61 -3.18 -45.16
CA GLY A 654 18.22 -2.19 -46.03
C GLY A 654 19.04 -2.76 -47.19
N ALA A 655 19.39 -4.05 -47.15
CA ALA A 655 20.27 -4.71 -48.12
C ALA A 655 19.56 -5.79 -48.97
N GLN A 656 18.22 -5.86 -48.94
CA GLN A 656 17.46 -6.87 -49.71
C GLN A 656 17.63 -6.71 -51.23
N THR A 657 17.94 -5.51 -51.72
CA THR A 657 18.28 -5.27 -53.13
C THR A 657 19.70 -4.73 -53.26
N LYS A 658 20.40 -5.13 -54.34
CA LYS A 658 21.79 -4.72 -54.57
C LYS A 658 21.95 -3.19 -54.70
N GLN A 659 20.98 -2.53 -55.34
CA GLN A 659 21.00 -1.08 -55.50
C GLN A 659 20.94 -0.39 -54.13
N ARG A 660 19.96 -0.74 -53.31
CA ARG A 660 19.77 -0.14 -51.99
C ARG A 660 20.91 -0.42 -51.02
N GLU A 661 21.49 -1.63 -51.09
CA GLU A 661 22.70 -1.98 -50.34
C GLU A 661 23.87 -1.05 -50.69
N ALA A 662 24.06 -0.74 -51.98
CA ALA A 662 25.11 0.16 -52.44
C ALA A 662 24.89 1.60 -51.91
N GLU A 663 23.66 2.10 -51.96
CA GLU A 663 23.31 3.43 -51.44
C GLU A 663 23.59 3.57 -49.93
N PHE A 664 23.29 2.54 -49.12
CA PHE A 664 23.63 2.55 -47.70
C PHE A 664 25.13 2.45 -47.44
N LYS A 665 25.88 1.66 -48.23
CA LYS A 665 27.34 1.58 -48.15
C LYS A 665 28.00 2.91 -48.50
N GLU A 666 27.54 3.57 -49.56
CA GLU A 666 28.01 4.91 -49.95
C GLU A 666 27.74 5.93 -48.85
N ARG A 667 26.52 5.96 -48.30
CA ARG A 667 26.18 6.84 -47.17
C ARG A 667 27.07 6.62 -45.95
N TYR A 668 27.36 5.36 -45.62
CA TYR A 668 28.28 5.01 -44.54
C TYR A 668 29.69 5.56 -44.80
N GLN A 669 30.20 5.40 -46.02
CA GLN A 669 31.52 5.91 -46.43
C GLN A 669 31.57 7.43 -46.37
N THR A 670 30.55 8.13 -46.89
CA THR A 670 30.47 9.60 -46.81
C THR A 670 30.45 10.08 -45.36
N PHE A 671 29.70 9.42 -44.47
CA PHE A 671 29.72 9.75 -43.04
C PHE A 671 31.08 9.45 -42.40
N ALA A 672 31.78 8.41 -42.82
CA ALA A 672 33.13 8.10 -42.35
C ALA A 672 34.15 9.15 -42.77
N GLU A 673 34.02 9.68 -43.99
CA GLU A 673 34.87 10.76 -44.51
C GLU A 673 34.59 12.12 -43.86
N MET A 674 33.33 12.38 -43.49
CA MET A 674 32.90 13.64 -42.84
C MET A 674 33.01 13.62 -41.30
N SER A 675 33.24 12.46 -40.69
CA SER A 675 33.30 12.32 -39.24
C SER A 675 34.57 12.96 -38.68
N ASP A 676 34.41 13.79 -37.64
CA ASP A 676 35.51 14.33 -36.84
C ASP A 676 36.00 13.33 -35.77
N GLY A 677 35.48 12.10 -35.78
CA GLY A 677 35.78 11.05 -34.81
C GLY A 677 34.99 11.14 -33.51
N THR A 678 34.09 12.12 -33.34
CA THR A 678 33.29 12.25 -32.10
C THR A 678 32.12 11.28 -32.02
N ASN A 679 31.52 10.91 -33.16
CA ASN A 679 30.38 10.00 -33.22
C ASN A 679 30.65 8.82 -34.18
N PRO A 680 30.31 7.58 -33.78
CA PRO A 680 30.39 6.43 -34.67
C PRO A 680 29.45 6.56 -35.87
N VAL A 681 29.95 6.16 -37.03
CA VAL A 681 29.18 6.15 -38.28
C VAL A 681 28.26 4.93 -38.38
N PHE A 682 27.20 5.05 -39.17
CA PHE A 682 26.14 4.05 -39.25
C PHE A 682 25.55 3.96 -40.65
N HIS A 683 24.97 2.81 -40.98
CA HIS A 683 24.21 2.60 -42.21
C HIS A 683 22.79 3.16 -42.03
N TYR A 684 22.18 2.90 -40.88
CA TYR A 684 20.76 3.19 -40.64
C TYR A 684 20.57 4.20 -39.49
N GLY A 685 19.95 5.34 -39.81
CA GLY A 685 19.52 6.33 -38.80
C GLY A 685 18.20 5.96 -38.11
N THR A 686 17.50 4.97 -38.63
CA THR A 686 16.24 4.41 -38.09
C THR A 686 16.45 2.96 -37.71
N HIS A 687 15.81 2.50 -36.64
CA HIS A 687 15.93 1.12 -36.18
C HIS A 687 14.85 0.22 -36.81
N TYR A 688 15.12 -1.08 -36.91
CA TYR A 688 14.15 -2.06 -37.45
C TYR A 688 13.00 -2.39 -36.49
N SER A 689 13.11 -2.00 -35.23
CA SER A 689 12.07 -2.18 -34.20
C SER A 689 12.00 -0.94 -33.31
N SER A 690 10.80 -0.36 -33.21
CA SER A 690 10.53 0.80 -32.35
C SER A 690 9.08 0.77 -31.92
N ALA A 691 8.75 1.52 -30.86
CA ALA A 691 7.37 1.64 -30.40
C ALA A 691 6.43 2.16 -31.49
N MET A 692 6.90 3.07 -32.36
CA MET A 692 6.13 3.57 -33.49
C MET A 692 5.85 2.46 -34.52
N ILE A 693 6.82 1.59 -34.81
CA ILE A 693 6.62 0.45 -35.74
C ILE A 693 5.58 -0.52 -35.16
N VAL A 694 5.73 -0.91 -33.90
CA VAL A 694 4.83 -1.86 -33.22
C VAL A 694 3.39 -1.33 -33.19
N THR A 695 3.22 -0.09 -32.72
CA THR A 695 1.89 0.55 -32.65
C THR A 695 1.31 0.84 -34.03
N SER A 696 2.14 1.08 -35.05
CA SER A 696 1.67 1.23 -36.45
C SER A 696 1.09 -0.09 -36.98
N TYR A 697 1.76 -1.22 -36.74
CA TYR A 697 1.20 -2.53 -37.11
C TYR A 697 -0.08 -2.85 -36.33
N LEU A 698 -0.08 -2.61 -35.02
CA LEU A 698 -1.17 -2.99 -34.11
C LEU A 698 -2.22 -1.88 -33.91
N ILE A 699 -2.24 -0.83 -34.75
CA ILE A 699 -3.09 0.37 -34.59
C ILE A 699 -4.60 0.05 -34.53
N ARG A 700 -5.01 -1.11 -35.04
CA ARG A 700 -6.41 -1.59 -35.03
C ARG A 700 -6.83 -2.26 -33.71
N LEU A 701 -5.90 -2.46 -32.78
CA LEU A 701 -6.13 -3.14 -31.52
C LEU A 701 -5.91 -2.21 -30.33
N GLN A 702 -6.83 -2.23 -29.37
CA GLN A 702 -6.62 -1.69 -28.03
C GLN A 702 -5.70 -2.65 -27.24
N PRO A 703 -4.73 -2.16 -26.44
CA PRO A 703 -4.42 -0.76 -26.13
C PRO A 703 -3.45 -0.06 -27.09
N PHE A 704 -2.96 -0.71 -28.14
CA PHE A 704 -1.92 -0.16 -29.02
C PHE A 704 -2.36 1.09 -29.80
N VAL A 705 -3.65 1.21 -30.13
CA VAL A 705 -4.22 2.45 -30.70
C VAL A 705 -4.01 3.65 -29.78
N GLN A 706 -4.14 3.47 -28.46
CA GLN A 706 -3.92 4.53 -27.47
C GLN A 706 -2.44 4.91 -27.40
N SER A 707 -1.54 3.92 -27.44
CA SER A 707 -0.09 4.15 -27.52
C SER A 707 0.32 4.84 -28.82
N TYR A 708 -0.29 4.50 -29.95
CA TYR A 708 -0.07 5.18 -31.24
C TYR A 708 -0.45 6.67 -31.15
N LEU A 709 -1.63 6.96 -30.60
CA LEU A 709 -2.11 8.32 -30.43
C LEU A 709 -1.22 9.12 -29.47
N LEU A 710 -0.72 8.50 -28.41
CA LEU A 710 0.23 9.13 -27.48
C LEU A 710 1.49 9.58 -28.23
N LEU A 711 2.06 8.73 -29.08
CA LEU A 711 3.23 9.07 -29.89
C LEU A 711 2.95 10.13 -30.97
N GLN A 712 1.72 10.21 -31.48
CA GLN A 712 1.32 11.15 -32.55
C GLN A 712 0.73 12.48 -32.07
N GLY A 713 0.65 12.70 -30.74
CA GLY A 713 0.13 13.93 -30.15
C GLY A 713 -1.40 13.99 -30.05
N GLY A 714 -2.07 12.84 -29.96
CA GLY A 714 -3.50 12.71 -29.61
C GLY A 714 -4.48 12.57 -30.78
N SER A 715 -4.00 12.43 -32.02
CA SER A 715 -4.84 12.21 -33.21
C SER A 715 -4.16 11.26 -34.20
N PHE A 716 -4.93 10.57 -35.04
CA PHE A 716 -4.35 9.71 -36.07
C PHE A 716 -3.54 10.52 -37.06
N ASP A 717 -2.47 9.91 -37.58
CA ASP A 717 -1.68 10.51 -38.63
C ASP A 717 -2.48 10.63 -39.94
N HIS A 718 -1.91 11.30 -40.96
CA HIS A 718 -2.49 11.33 -42.29
C HIS A 718 -2.69 9.90 -42.82
N ALA A 719 -3.85 9.64 -43.41
CA ALA A 719 -4.24 8.33 -43.91
C ALA A 719 -3.15 7.70 -44.81
N ASP A 720 -2.55 8.47 -45.72
CA ASP A 720 -1.49 7.99 -46.62
C ASP A 720 -0.22 7.45 -45.93
N ARG A 721 -0.03 7.73 -44.63
CA ARG A 721 1.10 7.23 -43.81
C ARG A 721 0.73 6.08 -42.88
N LEU A 722 -0.56 5.74 -42.76
CA LEU A 722 -1.03 4.67 -41.91
C LEU A 722 -0.75 3.30 -42.55
N PHE A 723 -0.60 2.28 -41.70
CA PHE A 723 -0.45 0.91 -42.15
C PHE A 723 -1.77 0.40 -42.75
N ASP A 724 -1.82 0.35 -44.09
CA ASP A 724 -3.00 -0.04 -44.87
C ASP A 724 -2.79 -1.27 -45.77
N SER A 725 -1.55 -1.70 -46.01
CA SER A 725 -1.25 -2.77 -46.96
C SER A 725 0.04 -3.51 -46.62
N ILE A 726 0.01 -4.85 -46.68
CA ILE A 726 1.19 -5.70 -46.48
C ILE A 726 2.22 -5.50 -47.60
N GLU A 727 1.77 -5.51 -48.85
CA GLU A 727 2.64 -5.37 -50.02
C GLU A 727 3.39 -4.02 -50.00
N LYS A 728 2.69 -2.92 -49.69
CA LYS A 728 3.32 -1.60 -49.58
C LYS A 728 4.32 -1.54 -48.43
N ALA A 729 3.99 -2.12 -47.28
CA ALA A 729 4.89 -2.18 -46.14
C ALA A 729 6.18 -2.95 -46.49
N TRP A 730 6.06 -4.11 -47.15
CA TRP A 730 7.22 -4.87 -47.63
C TRP A 730 8.05 -4.07 -48.64
N LYS A 731 7.43 -3.46 -49.66
CA LYS A 731 8.15 -2.68 -50.68
C LYS A 731 8.87 -1.48 -50.08
N SER A 732 8.22 -0.74 -49.18
CA SER A 732 8.82 0.37 -48.44
C SER A 732 10.03 -0.10 -47.63
N ALA A 733 9.87 -1.17 -46.84
CA ALA A 733 10.90 -1.67 -45.94
C ALA A 733 12.07 -2.38 -46.64
N SER A 734 11.85 -2.99 -47.81
CA SER A 734 12.85 -3.80 -48.54
C SER A 734 13.54 -3.04 -49.69
N ARG A 735 12.88 -2.07 -50.32
CA ARG A 735 13.38 -1.42 -51.55
C ARG A 735 13.16 0.08 -51.65
N ASP A 736 11.96 0.58 -51.40
CA ASP A 736 11.53 1.88 -51.95
C ASP A 736 11.87 3.09 -51.05
N ASN A 737 12.01 2.91 -49.73
CA ASN A 737 12.19 4.03 -48.79
C ASN A 737 13.47 3.91 -47.94
N MET A 738 14.46 4.76 -48.15
CA MET A 738 15.75 4.76 -47.42
C MET A 738 15.66 5.04 -45.91
N THR A 739 14.50 5.44 -45.39
CA THR A 739 14.26 5.65 -43.95
C THR A 739 13.46 4.52 -43.31
N ASP A 740 13.10 3.49 -44.07
CA ASP A 740 12.28 2.38 -43.59
C ASP A 740 13.02 1.06 -43.71
N VAL A 741 13.48 0.54 -42.59
CA VAL A 741 14.17 -0.76 -42.49
C VAL A 741 13.50 -1.66 -41.46
N ARG A 742 12.18 -1.48 -41.26
CA ARG A 742 11.41 -2.20 -40.24
C ARG A 742 11.43 -3.72 -40.47
N GLU A 743 11.60 -4.46 -39.40
CA GLU A 743 11.35 -5.91 -39.34
C GLU A 743 9.90 -6.16 -38.85
N LEU A 744 9.53 -7.44 -38.71
CA LEU A 744 8.20 -7.84 -38.25
C LEU A 744 8.13 -8.02 -36.72
N ILE A 745 6.90 -8.21 -36.25
CA ILE A 745 6.55 -8.57 -34.88
C ILE A 745 5.94 -9.99 -34.86
N PRO A 746 5.92 -10.70 -33.71
CA PRO A 746 5.39 -12.05 -33.59
C PRO A 746 3.95 -12.23 -34.12
N GLU A 747 3.11 -11.21 -34.00
CA GLU A 747 1.68 -11.22 -34.30
C GLU A 747 1.40 -11.58 -35.77
N PHE A 748 2.32 -11.27 -36.69
CA PHE A 748 2.25 -11.68 -38.10
C PHE A 748 2.23 -13.20 -38.33
N PHE A 749 2.46 -14.00 -37.28
CA PHE A 749 2.56 -15.45 -37.34
C PHE A 749 1.55 -16.17 -36.44
N TYR A 750 0.63 -15.44 -35.79
CA TYR A 750 -0.43 -16.06 -34.99
C TYR A 750 -1.70 -15.21 -34.79
N LEU A 751 -1.66 -13.87 -34.92
CA LEU A 751 -2.78 -13.01 -34.54
C LEU A 751 -3.43 -12.38 -35.78
N PRO A 752 -4.60 -12.84 -36.27
CA PRO A 752 -5.27 -12.24 -37.42
C PRO A 752 -5.93 -10.88 -37.11
N GLU A 753 -6.33 -10.64 -35.87
CA GLU A 753 -7.16 -9.49 -35.48
C GLU A 753 -6.51 -8.12 -35.73
N PHE A 754 -5.17 -8.02 -35.76
CA PHE A 754 -4.52 -6.73 -36.04
C PHE A 754 -4.70 -6.26 -37.48
N LEU A 755 -5.15 -7.15 -38.38
CA LEU A 755 -5.40 -6.85 -39.79
C LEU A 755 -6.83 -6.33 -40.03
N THR A 756 -7.73 -6.48 -39.04
CA THR A 756 -9.15 -6.15 -39.16
C THR A 756 -9.52 -4.99 -38.23
N ASN A 757 -10.29 -4.02 -38.72
CA ASN A 757 -10.77 -2.89 -37.94
C ASN A 757 -12.04 -3.25 -37.15
N MET A 758 -11.91 -4.18 -36.20
CA MET A 758 -13.03 -4.74 -35.44
C MET A 758 -13.78 -3.70 -34.59
N ASN A 759 -13.08 -2.64 -34.18
CA ASN A 759 -13.61 -1.58 -33.33
C ASN A 759 -14.16 -0.37 -34.13
N GLY A 760 -14.15 -0.44 -35.47
CA GLY A 760 -14.69 0.61 -36.32
C GLY A 760 -13.97 1.97 -36.21
N TYR A 761 -12.67 1.97 -35.93
CA TYR A 761 -11.90 3.20 -35.82
C TYR A 761 -11.90 3.99 -37.15
N ASN A 762 -11.93 5.32 -37.06
CA ASN A 762 -11.90 6.19 -38.22
C ASN A 762 -10.47 6.62 -38.59
N PHE A 763 -9.81 5.84 -39.44
CA PHE A 763 -8.45 6.14 -39.92
C PHE A 763 -8.39 7.21 -41.02
N GLY A 764 -9.52 7.76 -41.44
CA GLY A 764 -9.60 8.77 -42.50
C GLY A 764 -9.51 8.21 -43.92
N THR A 765 -9.27 9.11 -44.88
CA THR A 765 -9.32 8.85 -46.32
C THR A 765 -8.02 9.28 -46.98
N LYS A 766 -7.47 8.45 -47.88
CA LYS A 766 -6.26 8.75 -48.64
C LYS A 766 -6.47 9.95 -49.57
N GLN A 767 -5.48 10.83 -49.63
CA GLN A 767 -5.60 12.09 -50.36
C GLN A 767 -5.72 11.91 -51.88
N VAL A 768 -4.96 10.96 -52.44
CA VAL A 768 -4.87 10.76 -53.89
C VAL A 768 -6.00 9.89 -54.42
N THR A 769 -6.30 8.78 -53.73
CA THR A 769 -7.26 7.79 -54.21
C THR A 769 -8.68 8.01 -53.71
N GLY A 770 -8.87 8.81 -52.65
CA GLY A 770 -10.18 8.97 -52.00
C GLY A 770 -10.65 7.72 -51.24
N GLU A 771 -9.79 6.71 -51.09
CA GLU A 771 -10.12 5.45 -50.43
C GLU A 771 -10.05 5.58 -48.90
N LYS A 772 -11.08 5.09 -48.20
CA LYS A 772 -11.13 5.07 -46.74
C LYS A 772 -10.23 3.95 -46.21
N ILE A 773 -9.42 4.24 -45.19
CA ILE A 773 -8.62 3.21 -44.54
C ILE A 773 -9.51 2.44 -43.54
N ASN A 774 -9.54 1.12 -43.70
CA ASN A 774 -10.27 0.20 -42.84
C ASN A 774 -9.38 -1.00 -42.51
N ASP A 775 -9.70 -2.19 -43.01
CA ASP A 775 -8.88 -3.39 -42.89
C ASP A 775 -7.58 -3.25 -43.68
N VAL A 776 -6.57 -4.06 -43.33
CA VAL A 776 -5.30 -4.09 -44.06
C VAL A 776 -5.50 -4.85 -45.37
N ALA A 777 -5.06 -4.24 -46.48
CA ALA A 777 -5.02 -4.91 -47.78
C ALA A 777 -4.02 -6.07 -47.75
N LEU A 778 -4.54 -7.28 -47.94
CA LEU A 778 -3.82 -8.54 -47.93
C LEU A 778 -3.32 -8.92 -49.34
N PRO A 779 -2.25 -9.72 -49.44
CA PRO A 779 -1.80 -10.25 -50.73
C PRO A 779 -2.85 -11.18 -51.37
N PRO A 780 -2.87 -11.32 -52.72
CA PRO A 780 -3.91 -12.11 -53.41
C PRO A 780 -4.00 -13.56 -52.95
N TRP A 781 -2.87 -14.21 -52.67
CA TRP A 781 -2.82 -15.58 -52.13
C TRP A 781 -3.49 -15.76 -50.77
N ALA A 782 -3.77 -14.69 -50.02
CA ALA A 782 -4.53 -14.76 -48.77
C ALA A 782 -6.05 -14.74 -48.99
N LYS A 783 -6.52 -14.55 -50.23
CA LYS A 783 -7.95 -14.54 -50.61
C LYS A 783 -8.83 -13.60 -49.78
N GLY A 784 -8.23 -12.50 -49.29
CA GLY A 784 -8.91 -11.53 -48.43
C GLY A 784 -9.17 -12.00 -46.99
N ASP A 785 -8.70 -13.19 -46.60
CA ASP A 785 -8.87 -13.72 -45.24
C ASP A 785 -7.59 -13.56 -44.39
N PRO A 786 -7.63 -12.77 -43.30
CA PRO A 786 -6.55 -12.67 -42.31
C PRO A 786 -6.06 -14.01 -41.75
N GLU A 787 -6.92 -15.01 -41.59
CA GLU A 787 -6.53 -16.33 -41.07
C GLU A 787 -5.66 -17.10 -42.06
N ILE A 788 -5.98 -17.01 -43.36
CA ILE A 788 -5.14 -17.60 -44.42
C ILE A 788 -3.79 -16.91 -44.44
N PHE A 789 -3.78 -15.57 -44.32
CA PHE A 789 -2.54 -14.79 -44.23
C PHE A 789 -1.64 -15.27 -43.10
N ILE A 790 -2.17 -15.38 -41.88
CA ILE A 790 -1.44 -15.82 -40.69
C ILE A 790 -0.98 -17.29 -40.83
N ALA A 791 -1.85 -18.18 -41.29
CA ALA A 791 -1.52 -19.59 -41.49
C ALA A 791 -0.36 -19.76 -42.47
N LYS A 792 -0.39 -19.05 -43.60
CA LYS A 792 0.68 -19.08 -44.62
C LYS A 792 1.97 -18.42 -44.16
N HIS A 793 1.90 -17.31 -43.42
CA HIS A 793 3.09 -16.73 -42.79
C HIS A 793 3.75 -17.71 -41.82
N ARG A 794 2.94 -18.40 -41.01
CA ARG A 794 3.44 -19.39 -40.06
C ARG A 794 4.03 -20.62 -40.76
N GLU A 795 3.35 -21.13 -41.79
CA GLU A 795 3.84 -22.21 -42.65
C GLU A 795 5.20 -21.84 -43.28
N ALA A 796 5.32 -20.62 -43.81
CA ALA A 796 6.56 -20.12 -44.40
C ALA A 796 7.70 -20.04 -43.37
N LEU A 797 7.44 -19.54 -42.16
CA LEU A 797 8.43 -19.46 -41.08
C LEU A 797 8.94 -20.85 -40.65
N GLU A 798 8.08 -21.85 -40.65
CA GLU A 798 8.40 -23.22 -40.27
C GLU A 798 8.89 -24.08 -41.46
N SER A 799 8.97 -23.49 -42.65
CA SER A 799 9.40 -24.17 -43.88
C SER A 799 10.85 -24.68 -43.81
N PRO A 800 11.21 -25.70 -44.62
CA PRO A 800 12.59 -26.16 -44.74
C PRO A 800 13.56 -25.06 -45.23
N TYR A 801 13.10 -24.14 -46.09
CA TYR A 801 13.92 -23.03 -46.56
C TYR A 801 14.35 -22.13 -45.40
N VAL A 802 13.40 -21.66 -44.59
CA VAL A 802 13.67 -20.78 -43.46
C VAL A 802 14.48 -21.52 -42.40
N THR A 803 14.13 -22.76 -42.08
CA THR A 803 14.86 -23.58 -41.09
C THR A 803 16.36 -23.66 -41.39
N ARG A 804 16.76 -23.78 -42.67
CA ARG A 804 18.16 -23.85 -43.10
C ARG A 804 18.88 -22.50 -43.14
N ASN A 805 18.15 -21.38 -43.07
CA ASN A 805 18.70 -20.03 -43.23
C ASN A 805 18.50 -19.10 -42.02
N LEU A 806 17.61 -19.45 -41.09
CA LEU A 806 17.21 -18.59 -39.97
C LEU A 806 18.38 -18.19 -39.06
N GLN A 807 19.36 -19.08 -38.89
CA GLN A 807 20.58 -18.80 -38.12
C GLN A 807 21.32 -17.57 -38.64
N LYS A 808 21.27 -17.30 -39.96
CA LYS A 808 21.94 -16.14 -40.57
C LYS A 808 21.26 -14.83 -40.19
N TRP A 809 19.93 -14.85 -40.03
CA TRP A 809 19.20 -13.69 -39.54
C TRP A 809 19.41 -13.49 -38.03
N ILE A 810 19.44 -14.59 -37.27
CA ILE A 810 19.79 -14.55 -35.84
C ILE A 810 21.17 -13.91 -35.65
N ASP A 811 22.15 -14.22 -36.52
CA ASP A 811 23.47 -13.59 -36.49
C ASP A 811 23.43 -12.06 -36.67
N LEU A 812 22.50 -11.53 -37.48
CA LEU A 812 22.33 -10.09 -37.70
C LEU A 812 21.69 -9.39 -36.49
N VAL A 813 20.67 -10.01 -35.89
CA VAL A 813 19.83 -9.35 -34.87
C VAL A 813 20.30 -9.64 -33.44
N PHE A 814 20.75 -10.86 -33.15
CA PHE A 814 21.11 -11.32 -31.80
C PHE A 814 22.54 -11.88 -31.72
N GLY A 815 23.22 -12.05 -32.86
CA GLY A 815 24.49 -12.76 -32.93
C GLY A 815 25.68 -11.88 -33.30
N PHE A 816 26.72 -12.51 -33.82
CA PHE A 816 28.03 -11.86 -33.98
C PHE A 816 28.07 -10.77 -35.07
N LYS A 817 27.08 -10.72 -35.98
CA LYS A 817 26.97 -9.68 -37.02
C LYS A 817 26.12 -8.47 -36.57
N GLN A 818 25.74 -8.40 -35.31
CA GLN A 818 25.03 -7.25 -34.76
C GLN A 818 25.94 -6.02 -34.60
N GLN A 819 27.23 -6.24 -34.32
CA GLN A 819 28.22 -5.20 -34.03
C GLN A 819 29.60 -5.55 -34.62
N GLY A 820 30.52 -4.57 -34.63
CA GLY A 820 31.91 -4.75 -35.09
C GLY A 820 32.05 -4.91 -36.62
N ASP A 821 33.21 -5.40 -37.06
CA ASP A 821 33.56 -5.53 -38.47
C ASP A 821 32.57 -6.40 -39.25
N ALA A 822 32.09 -7.47 -38.62
CA ALA A 822 31.09 -8.36 -39.21
C ALA A 822 29.76 -7.65 -39.50
N ALA A 823 29.37 -6.67 -38.67
CA ALA A 823 28.20 -5.83 -38.93
C ALA A 823 28.45 -4.82 -40.06
N MET A 824 29.66 -4.27 -40.17
CA MET A 824 30.03 -3.38 -41.26
C MET A 824 29.97 -4.10 -42.62
N GLU A 825 30.57 -5.29 -42.71
CA GLU A 825 30.56 -6.12 -43.92
C GLU A 825 29.14 -6.52 -44.35
N ALA A 826 28.27 -6.79 -43.37
CA ALA A 826 26.87 -7.15 -43.60
C ALA A 826 25.94 -5.95 -43.83
N THR A 827 26.45 -4.71 -43.81
CA THR A 827 25.64 -3.48 -43.90
C THR A 827 24.58 -3.44 -42.79
N ASN A 828 24.97 -3.73 -41.55
CA ASN A 828 24.08 -3.96 -40.40
C ASN A 828 24.41 -3.06 -39.19
N VAL A 829 24.94 -1.87 -39.44
CA VAL A 829 25.29 -0.90 -38.38
C VAL A 829 24.20 0.14 -38.23
N PHE A 830 23.55 0.17 -37.07
CA PHE A 830 22.51 1.14 -36.72
C PHE A 830 23.11 2.36 -36.01
N HIS A 831 22.30 3.39 -35.81
CA HIS A 831 22.69 4.56 -35.03
C HIS A 831 23.21 4.14 -33.64
N TYR A 832 24.37 4.66 -33.24
CA TYR A 832 25.10 4.19 -32.05
C TYR A 832 24.27 4.25 -30.74
N LEU A 833 23.42 5.27 -30.57
CA LEU A 833 22.51 5.40 -29.41
C LEU A 833 21.48 4.26 -29.28
N SER A 834 21.28 3.45 -30.33
CA SER A 834 20.43 2.26 -30.25
C SER A 834 21.12 1.08 -29.57
N TYR A 835 22.43 1.11 -29.37
CA TYR A 835 23.19 0.04 -28.73
C TYR A 835 23.41 0.34 -27.25
N HIS A 836 23.31 -0.71 -26.43
CA HIS A 836 23.64 -0.63 -25.01
C HIS A 836 25.11 -0.23 -24.81
N GLY A 837 25.36 0.69 -23.86
CA GLY A 837 26.71 1.13 -23.49
C GLY A 837 27.24 2.29 -24.35
N ALA A 838 26.47 2.77 -25.33
CA ALA A 838 26.83 3.92 -26.15
C ALA A 838 26.90 5.24 -25.36
N LYS A 839 25.94 5.45 -24.45
CA LYS A 839 25.95 6.51 -23.44
C LYS A 839 25.42 5.95 -22.14
N ASP A 840 26.07 6.28 -21.03
CA ASP A 840 25.59 5.95 -19.70
C ASP A 840 24.64 7.05 -19.21
N LEU A 841 23.34 6.76 -19.20
CA LEU A 841 22.29 7.70 -18.83
C LEU A 841 22.41 8.21 -17.39
N ASP A 842 23.00 7.43 -16.49
CA ASP A 842 23.14 7.82 -15.07
C ASP A 842 24.31 8.81 -14.89
N ASN A 843 25.24 8.88 -15.86
CA ASN A 843 26.43 9.73 -15.83
C ASN A 843 26.31 11.02 -16.69
N ILE A 844 25.15 11.29 -17.29
CA ILE A 844 24.92 12.54 -18.04
C ILE A 844 24.53 13.64 -17.05
N ASP A 845 25.37 14.64 -16.84
CA ASP A 845 25.11 15.75 -15.90
C ASP A 845 24.01 16.72 -16.39
N ASP A 846 24.01 17.06 -17.69
CA ASP A 846 23.03 17.98 -18.27
C ASP A 846 21.63 17.34 -18.38
N PRO A 847 20.61 17.87 -17.66
CA PRO A 847 19.24 17.36 -17.75
C PRO A 847 18.64 17.45 -19.16
N VAL A 848 19.04 18.42 -19.97
CA VAL A 848 18.53 18.59 -21.34
C VAL A 848 19.10 17.52 -22.26
N GLU A 849 20.41 17.31 -22.22
CA GLU A 849 21.06 16.20 -22.93
C GLU A 849 20.49 14.83 -22.49
N ARG A 850 20.27 14.63 -21.19
CA ARG A 850 19.68 13.40 -20.65
C ARG A 850 18.27 13.17 -21.20
N LEU A 851 17.42 14.19 -21.17
CA LEU A 851 16.07 14.16 -21.75
C LEU A 851 16.08 13.86 -23.26
N ALA A 852 16.96 14.51 -24.00
CA ALA A 852 17.10 14.28 -25.44
C ALA A 852 17.54 12.84 -25.73
N THR A 853 18.50 12.32 -24.96
CA THR A 853 19.01 10.95 -25.11
C THR A 853 17.93 9.91 -24.77
N ILE A 854 17.17 10.11 -23.69
CA ILE A 854 16.02 9.27 -23.34
C ILE A 854 14.96 9.32 -24.43
N GLY A 855 14.63 10.52 -24.93
CA GLY A 855 13.68 10.69 -26.02
C GLY A 855 14.11 9.96 -27.29
N ILE A 856 15.41 9.91 -27.58
CA ILE A 856 15.95 9.16 -28.72
C ILE A 856 15.78 7.65 -28.48
N ILE A 857 16.27 7.13 -27.34
CA ILE A 857 16.18 5.70 -27.00
C ILE A 857 14.73 5.21 -27.01
N HIS A 858 13.81 6.01 -26.46
CA HIS A 858 12.40 5.68 -26.33
C HIS A 858 11.67 5.68 -27.70
N ASN A 859 11.98 6.62 -28.59
CA ASN A 859 11.22 6.81 -29.84
C ASN A 859 11.86 6.17 -31.07
N PHE A 860 13.19 6.04 -31.12
CA PHE A 860 13.92 5.58 -32.30
C PHE A 860 14.34 4.10 -32.24
N GLY A 861 14.04 3.41 -31.13
CA GLY A 861 14.21 1.96 -31.00
C GLY A 861 15.51 1.54 -30.33
N GLN A 862 15.47 0.38 -29.67
CA GLN A 862 16.60 -0.21 -28.94
C GLN A 862 17.07 -1.48 -29.64
N THR A 863 18.36 -1.64 -29.90
CA THR A 863 18.97 -2.89 -30.39
C THR A 863 18.90 -3.95 -29.27
N PRO A 864 18.49 -5.21 -29.55
CA PRO A 864 18.43 -6.26 -28.54
C PRO A 864 19.81 -6.54 -27.95
N HIS A 865 19.86 -7.11 -26.75
CA HIS A 865 21.13 -7.61 -26.22
C HIS A 865 21.73 -8.68 -27.14
N GLN A 866 23.05 -8.63 -27.36
CA GLN A 866 23.76 -9.60 -28.18
C GLN A 866 23.89 -10.93 -27.42
N VAL A 867 23.14 -11.94 -27.84
CA VAL A 867 23.05 -13.24 -27.17
C VAL A 867 24.19 -14.17 -27.59
N PHE A 868 24.64 -14.08 -28.84
CA PHE A 868 25.62 -15.03 -29.42
C PHE A 868 26.85 -14.33 -30.01
N GLN A 869 28.03 -14.61 -29.47
CA GLN A 869 29.29 -13.99 -29.94
C GLN A 869 29.98 -14.76 -31.06
N LYS A 870 29.46 -15.92 -31.44
CA LYS A 870 29.95 -16.78 -32.53
C LYS A 870 28.84 -17.01 -33.55
N PRO A 871 29.18 -17.43 -34.78
CA PRO A 871 28.18 -17.81 -35.78
C PRO A 871 27.17 -18.81 -35.22
N HIS A 872 25.89 -18.49 -35.37
CA HIS A 872 24.83 -19.33 -34.87
C HIS A 872 24.79 -20.66 -35.64
N PRO A 873 24.70 -21.82 -34.96
CA PRO A 873 24.73 -23.11 -35.64
C PRO A 873 23.54 -23.25 -36.61
N PRO A 874 23.78 -23.77 -37.83
CA PRO A 874 22.69 -24.11 -38.75
C PRO A 874 21.93 -25.34 -38.25
N ARG A 875 20.62 -25.33 -38.48
CA ARG A 875 19.79 -26.51 -38.22
C ARG A 875 19.83 -27.43 -39.44
N GLY A 876 20.36 -28.64 -39.26
CA GLY A 876 20.31 -29.70 -40.27
C GLY A 876 18.90 -30.29 -40.39
N ASP A 877 18.66 -31.13 -41.40
CA ASP A 877 17.39 -31.88 -41.54
C ASP A 877 17.33 -32.95 -40.44
N PRO A 878 16.51 -32.79 -39.37
CA PRO A 878 16.45 -33.78 -38.33
C PRO A 878 15.74 -35.03 -38.88
N GLN A 879 16.22 -36.23 -38.55
CA GLN A 879 15.39 -37.44 -38.64
C GLN A 879 14.23 -37.28 -37.64
N LYS A 880 13.13 -36.68 -38.07
CA LYS A 880 11.94 -36.53 -37.23
C LYS A 880 11.33 -37.92 -36.98
N PRO A 881 11.04 -38.32 -35.74
CA PRO A 881 10.16 -39.45 -35.50
C PRO A 881 8.83 -39.13 -36.20
N LYS A 882 8.31 -40.06 -37.01
CA LYS A 882 7.04 -39.82 -37.68
C LYS A 882 5.93 -39.70 -36.62
N ARG A 883 5.22 -38.58 -36.65
CA ARG A 883 4.15 -38.21 -35.73
C ARG A 883 2.78 -38.42 -36.38
N LEU A 884 1.71 -38.18 -35.64
CA LEU A 884 0.34 -38.29 -36.13
C LEU A 884 0.08 -37.33 -37.30
N ASP A 885 0.54 -36.08 -37.22
CA ASP A 885 0.37 -35.07 -38.28
C ASP A 885 1.05 -35.45 -39.60
N SER A 886 2.14 -36.22 -39.59
CA SER A 886 2.84 -36.66 -40.80
C SER A 886 2.59 -38.10 -41.21
N GLY A 887 1.71 -38.83 -40.50
CA GLY A 887 1.19 -40.06 -41.08
C GLY A 887 0.10 -40.72 -40.27
N ALA A 888 -1.00 -40.01 -40.14
CA ALA A 888 -2.29 -40.55 -39.75
C ALA A 888 -2.86 -41.51 -40.82
N ASP A 889 -2.42 -41.42 -42.07
CA ASP A 889 -2.77 -42.29 -43.20
C ASP A 889 -2.47 -43.79 -42.93
N SER A 890 -1.39 -44.05 -42.21
CA SER A 890 -0.87 -45.37 -41.86
C SER A 890 -1.39 -45.91 -40.52
N LEU A 891 -2.35 -45.24 -39.89
CA LEU A 891 -3.00 -45.73 -38.68
C LEU A 891 -3.77 -47.02 -38.97
N THR A 892 -3.60 -47.99 -38.08
CA THR A 892 -4.33 -49.26 -38.10
C THR A 892 -4.81 -49.58 -36.70
N ARG A 893 -6.02 -50.13 -36.59
CA ARG A 893 -6.52 -50.61 -35.30
C ARG A 893 -5.73 -51.85 -34.86
N LEU A 894 -5.29 -51.90 -33.61
CA LEU A 894 -4.72 -53.12 -33.04
C LEU A 894 -5.81 -54.19 -32.83
N PRO A 895 -5.50 -55.48 -33.06
CA PRO A 895 -6.51 -56.54 -33.09
C PRO A 895 -7.15 -56.86 -31.73
N PHE A 896 -6.56 -56.40 -30.62
CA PHE A 896 -7.02 -56.69 -29.26
C PHE A 896 -7.59 -55.44 -28.56
N THR A 897 -8.57 -55.66 -27.68
CA THR A 897 -9.08 -54.65 -26.76
C THR A 897 -8.03 -54.37 -25.67
N LEU A 898 -7.72 -53.10 -25.43
CA LEU A 898 -6.70 -52.69 -24.46
C LEU A 898 -7.25 -52.73 -23.02
N LEU A 899 -8.45 -52.21 -22.82
CA LEU A 899 -9.17 -52.22 -21.54
C LEU A 899 -10.66 -52.47 -21.81
N ASP A 900 -11.32 -53.18 -20.88
CA ASP A 900 -12.76 -53.40 -20.88
C ASP A 900 -13.31 -52.90 -19.54
N ALA A 901 -13.96 -51.73 -19.59
CA ALA A 901 -14.54 -51.06 -18.43
C ALA A 901 -15.92 -51.62 -18.03
N ARG A 902 -16.56 -52.42 -18.90
CA ARG A 902 -17.94 -52.94 -18.77
C ARG A 902 -19.05 -51.89 -18.65
N GLU A 903 -18.69 -50.61 -18.75
CA GLU A 903 -19.56 -49.44 -18.72
C GLU A 903 -19.07 -48.45 -19.78
N SER A 904 -19.97 -47.62 -20.31
CA SER A 904 -19.66 -46.62 -21.33
C SER A 904 -18.46 -45.74 -20.93
N VAL A 905 -17.49 -45.64 -21.84
CA VAL A 905 -16.28 -44.84 -21.63
C VAL A 905 -16.59 -43.37 -21.90
N ALA A 906 -16.62 -42.54 -20.86
CA ALA A 906 -16.89 -41.10 -21.00
C ALA A 906 -15.62 -40.24 -21.08
N SER A 907 -14.51 -40.69 -20.48
CA SER A 907 -13.22 -39.99 -20.56
C SER A 907 -12.03 -40.95 -20.63
N LEU A 908 -11.03 -40.52 -21.39
CA LEU A 908 -9.72 -41.16 -21.52
C LEU A 908 -8.62 -40.18 -21.12
N THR A 909 -7.67 -40.64 -20.31
CA THR A 909 -6.56 -39.80 -19.84
C THR A 909 -5.27 -40.61 -19.84
N TYR A 910 -4.22 -40.08 -20.47
CA TYR A 910 -2.90 -40.72 -20.43
C TYR A 910 -2.15 -40.30 -19.17
N HIS A 911 -1.64 -41.27 -18.40
CA HIS A 911 -0.86 -41.04 -17.19
C HIS A 911 0.65 -41.18 -17.50
N PRO A 912 1.41 -40.08 -17.69
CA PRO A 912 2.77 -40.17 -18.22
C PRO A 912 3.74 -40.95 -17.32
N LYS A 913 3.67 -40.78 -16.00
CA LYS A 913 4.61 -41.45 -15.07
C LYS A 913 4.41 -42.97 -14.95
N GLN A 914 3.23 -43.47 -15.31
CA GLN A 914 2.87 -44.89 -15.24
C GLN A 914 2.72 -45.49 -16.64
N GLU A 915 2.91 -44.68 -17.69
CA GLU A 915 2.79 -45.03 -19.10
C GLU A 915 1.52 -45.83 -19.44
N ARG A 916 0.39 -45.46 -18.82
CA ARG A 916 -0.89 -46.16 -18.99
C ARG A 916 -2.04 -45.20 -19.28
N ILE A 917 -3.06 -45.72 -19.94
CA ILE A 917 -4.33 -45.01 -20.13
C ILE A 917 -5.27 -45.28 -18.95
N LEU A 918 -5.93 -44.23 -18.47
CA LEU A 918 -7.02 -44.29 -17.51
C LEU A 918 -8.33 -44.09 -18.26
N CYS A 919 -9.32 -44.95 -17.99
CA CYS A 919 -10.68 -44.80 -18.47
C CYS A 919 -11.61 -44.49 -17.29
N SER A 920 -12.61 -43.63 -17.52
CA SER A 920 -13.62 -43.30 -16.52
C SER A 920 -15.02 -43.31 -17.14
N ALA A 921 -16.00 -43.77 -16.36
CA ALA A 921 -17.42 -43.69 -16.68
C ALA A 921 -17.94 -42.24 -16.58
N ALA A 922 -19.19 -42.01 -16.99
CA ALA A 922 -19.81 -40.68 -17.12
C ALA A 922 -19.74 -39.81 -15.86
N PHE A 923 -19.85 -40.42 -14.67
CA PHE A 923 -19.90 -39.72 -13.39
C PHE A 923 -18.57 -39.74 -12.62
N ARG A 924 -17.45 -39.92 -13.32
CA ARG A 924 -16.12 -39.97 -12.71
C ARG A 924 -15.09 -39.19 -13.53
N ILE A 925 -14.30 -38.33 -12.87
CA ILE A 925 -13.20 -37.58 -13.49
C ILE A 925 -11.94 -37.68 -12.63
N ASN A 926 -10.80 -37.98 -13.26
CA ASN A 926 -9.50 -38.01 -12.58
C ASN A 926 -8.94 -36.59 -12.44
N ILE A 927 -8.34 -36.28 -11.30
CA ILE A 927 -7.80 -34.94 -11.01
C ILE A 927 -6.40 -34.79 -11.62
N PRO A 928 -6.18 -33.84 -12.56
CA PRO A 928 -4.87 -33.60 -13.14
C PRO A 928 -3.91 -32.89 -12.16
N PRO A 929 -2.59 -32.90 -12.40
CA PRO A 929 -1.88 -33.69 -13.41
C PRO A 929 -1.34 -35.03 -12.89
N SER A 930 -1.42 -35.27 -11.57
CA SER A 930 -0.91 -36.49 -10.95
C SER A 930 -1.83 -37.68 -11.15
N TYR A 931 -3.14 -37.45 -11.32
CA TYR A 931 -4.17 -38.48 -11.50
C TYR A 931 -4.18 -39.55 -10.39
N ASP A 932 -3.63 -39.21 -9.21
CA ASP A 932 -3.61 -40.02 -7.99
C ASP A 932 -4.90 -39.89 -7.17
N ARG A 933 -5.83 -39.04 -7.63
CA ARG A 933 -7.15 -38.81 -7.04
C ARG A 933 -8.20 -38.66 -8.14
N TYR A 934 -9.45 -38.95 -7.81
CA TYR A 934 -10.59 -38.75 -8.71
C TYR A 934 -11.83 -38.26 -7.94
N MET A 935 -12.74 -37.65 -8.69
CA MET A 935 -14.03 -37.15 -8.23
C MET A 935 -15.15 -38.00 -8.83
N GLU A 936 -16.17 -38.31 -8.04
CA GLU A 936 -17.43 -38.93 -8.46
C GLU A 936 -18.64 -38.07 -8.06
N TRP A 937 -19.68 -38.08 -8.88
CA TRP A 937 -20.94 -37.38 -8.62
C TRP A 937 -22.15 -38.19 -9.13
N GLY A 938 -23.36 -37.63 -9.08
CA GLY A 938 -24.58 -38.31 -9.54
C GLY A 938 -25.20 -39.27 -8.52
N PHE A 939 -24.78 -39.20 -7.26
CA PHE A 939 -25.40 -39.96 -6.18
C PHE A 939 -26.82 -39.43 -5.88
N ALA A 940 -27.71 -40.33 -5.42
CA ALA A 940 -29.09 -39.97 -5.09
C ALA A 940 -29.21 -38.95 -3.95
N ASP A 941 -28.19 -38.85 -3.09
CA ASP A 941 -28.07 -37.85 -2.02
C ASP A 941 -27.53 -36.50 -2.52
N GLY A 942 -27.20 -36.36 -3.80
CA GLY A 942 -26.63 -35.14 -4.38
C GLY A 942 -25.19 -34.85 -3.95
N SER A 943 -24.50 -35.81 -3.33
CA SER A 943 -23.12 -35.63 -2.89
C SER A 943 -22.12 -35.67 -4.05
N VAL A 944 -20.99 -35.00 -3.85
CA VAL A 944 -19.77 -35.10 -4.66
C VAL A 944 -18.68 -35.66 -3.78
N ARG A 945 -18.03 -36.73 -4.25
CA ARG A 945 -17.11 -37.53 -3.45
C ARG A 945 -15.75 -37.59 -4.12
N PHE A 946 -14.71 -37.42 -3.32
CA PHE A 946 -13.31 -37.48 -3.76
C PHE A 946 -12.65 -38.72 -3.19
N TYR A 947 -11.87 -39.41 -4.03
CA TYR A 947 -11.21 -40.65 -3.66
C TYR A 947 -9.74 -40.63 -4.06
N ALA A 948 -8.91 -41.34 -3.30
CA ALA A 948 -7.54 -41.67 -3.73
C ALA A 948 -7.58 -42.82 -4.75
N THR A 949 -6.87 -42.69 -5.87
CA THR A 949 -6.89 -43.66 -6.99
C THR A 949 -6.42 -45.04 -6.55
N ASP A 950 -5.31 -45.13 -5.81
CA ASP A 950 -4.69 -46.42 -5.46
C ASP A 950 -5.43 -47.15 -4.33
N SER A 951 -5.83 -46.43 -3.28
CA SER A 951 -6.48 -47.03 -2.10
C SER A 951 -8.00 -47.08 -2.20
N LYS A 952 -8.60 -46.35 -3.15
CA LYS A 952 -10.05 -46.09 -3.26
C LYS A 952 -10.67 -45.53 -1.97
N LYS A 953 -9.86 -44.94 -1.10
CA LYS A 953 -10.31 -44.34 0.15
C LYS A 953 -11.00 -43.01 -0.15
N LEU A 954 -12.17 -42.79 0.47
CA LEU A 954 -12.85 -41.50 0.48
C LEU A 954 -11.99 -40.46 1.23
N ILE A 955 -11.68 -39.35 0.56
CA ILE A 955 -10.83 -38.26 1.04
C ILE A 955 -11.53 -36.90 1.00
N GLY A 956 -12.76 -36.82 0.48
CA GLY A 956 -13.58 -35.61 0.54
C GLY A 956 -15.02 -35.94 0.21
N LEU A 957 -15.96 -35.26 0.87
CA LEU A 957 -17.40 -35.38 0.62
C LEU A 957 -18.00 -33.99 0.74
N TRP A 958 -18.73 -33.59 -0.29
CA TRP A 958 -19.37 -32.28 -0.40
C TRP A 958 -20.80 -32.46 -0.86
N GLU A 959 -21.71 -31.65 -0.37
CA GLU A 959 -23.13 -31.70 -0.72
C GLU A 959 -23.60 -30.32 -1.19
N HIS A 960 -24.69 -30.27 -1.97
CA HIS A 960 -25.34 -29.02 -2.37
C HIS A 960 -24.44 -28.04 -3.15
N LEU A 961 -23.58 -28.53 -4.05
CA LEU A 961 -22.81 -27.66 -4.94
C LEU A 961 -23.72 -26.83 -5.88
N HIS A 962 -24.89 -27.37 -6.22
CA HIS A 962 -25.93 -26.76 -7.05
C HIS A 962 -27.31 -27.00 -6.44
N GLN A 963 -28.32 -26.23 -6.85
CA GLN A 963 -29.73 -26.47 -6.53
C GLN A 963 -30.30 -27.59 -7.42
N GLY A 964 -29.74 -28.80 -7.29
CA GLY A 964 -30.09 -29.96 -8.10
C GLY A 964 -28.89 -30.85 -8.40
N GLN A 965 -29.08 -31.82 -9.30
CA GLN A 965 -28.00 -32.70 -9.74
C GLN A 965 -27.02 -31.93 -10.63
N ILE A 966 -25.74 -32.33 -10.58
CA ILE A 966 -24.70 -31.86 -11.50
C ILE A 966 -24.95 -32.48 -12.87
N SER A 967 -25.11 -31.64 -13.89
CA SER A 967 -25.30 -32.07 -15.27
C SER A 967 -23.97 -32.42 -15.95
N CYS A 968 -22.93 -31.62 -15.72
CA CYS A 968 -21.57 -31.89 -16.21
C CYS A 968 -20.51 -31.20 -15.33
N ALA A 969 -19.31 -31.75 -15.32
CA ALA A 969 -18.17 -31.19 -14.59
C ALA A 969 -16.86 -31.38 -15.38
N THR A 970 -15.87 -30.54 -15.12
CA THR A 970 -14.53 -30.66 -15.69
C THR A 970 -13.47 -29.98 -14.82
N PHE A 971 -12.25 -30.51 -14.80
CA PHE A 971 -11.11 -29.84 -14.19
C PHE A 971 -10.34 -29.06 -15.25
N VAL A 972 -10.09 -27.77 -15.01
CA VAL A 972 -9.15 -26.99 -15.82
C VAL A 972 -7.72 -27.40 -15.48
N ASP A 973 -7.47 -27.60 -14.19
CA ASP A 973 -6.21 -28.04 -13.61
C ASP A 973 -6.45 -28.70 -12.24
N GLY A 974 -5.39 -29.07 -11.53
CA GLY A 974 -5.51 -29.67 -10.20
C GLY A 974 -6.01 -28.73 -9.09
N LYS A 975 -6.27 -27.45 -9.41
CA LYS A 975 -6.68 -26.40 -8.47
C LYS A 975 -8.05 -25.79 -8.82
N THR A 976 -8.60 -26.07 -9.99
CA THR A 976 -9.78 -25.37 -10.52
C THR A 976 -10.74 -26.40 -11.11
N LEU A 977 -11.90 -26.51 -10.46
CA LEU A 977 -13.01 -27.35 -10.88
C LEU A 977 -14.15 -26.46 -11.40
N ILE A 978 -14.73 -26.83 -12.53
CA ILE A 978 -15.95 -26.24 -13.07
C ILE A 978 -17.07 -27.27 -13.00
N THR A 979 -18.20 -26.90 -12.42
CA THR A 979 -19.41 -27.72 -12.37
C THR A 979 -20.57 -26.95 -12.99
N ALA A 980 -21.49 -27.66 -13.64
CA ALA A 980 -22.76 -27.11 -14.03
C ALA A 980 -23.91 -27.93 -13.46
N GLY A 981 -24.99 -27.25 -13.10
CA GLY A 981 -26.15 -27.85 -12.47
C GLY A 981 -27.37 -27.91 -13.36
N THR A 982 -28.31 -28.76 -12.96
CA THR A 982 -29.70 -28.75 -13.44
C THR A 982 -30.45 -27.46 -13.11
N ASP A 983 -29.88 -26.63 -12.22
CA ASP A 983 -30.31 -25.27 -11.91
C ASP A 983 -29.89 -24.22 -12.97
N CYS A 984 -29.34 -24.65 -14.10
CA CYS A 984 -28.87 -23.81 -15.21
C CYS A 984 -27.68 -22.89 -14.86
N THR A 985 -27.01 -23.13 -13.73
CA THR A 985 -25.84 -22.35 -13.32
C THR A 985 -24.54 -23.09 -13.61
N VAL A 986 -23.45 -22.33 -13.75
CA VAL A 986 -22.08 -22.86 -13.85
C VAL A 986 -21.25 -22.31 -12.70
N ALA A 987 -20.68 -23.16 -11.87
CA ALA A 987 -19.88 -22.75 -10.72
C ALA A 987 -18.39 -23.09 -10.92
N VAL A 988 -17.51 -22.20 -10.46
CA VAL A 988 -16.06 -22.41 -10.42
C VAL A 988 -15.64 -22.56 -8.96
N TRP A 989 -14.83 -23.58 -8.70
CA TRP A 989 -14.35 -23.95 -7.37
C TRP A 989 -12.83 -24.00 -7.35
N ASN A 990 -12.25 -23.44 -6.29
CA ASN A 990 -10.86 -23.70 -5.96
C ASN A 990 -10.77 -25.05 -5.24
N VAL A 991 -9.91 -25.93 -5.74
CA VAL A 991 -9.63 -27.27 -5.22
C VAL A 991 -8.37 -27.18 -4.36
N VAL A 992 -8.51 -27.42 -3.07
CA VAL A 992 -7.40 -27.41 -2.11
C VAL A 992 -7.04 -28.85 -1.76
N LEU A 993 -5.90 -29.30 -2.29
CA LEU A 993 -5.39 -30.65 -2.09
C LEU A 993 -4.50 -30.70 -0.85
N HIS A 994 -4.97 -31.36 0.21
CA HIS A 994 -4.16 -31.72 1.38
C HIS A 994 -3.61 -33.14 1.25
N SER A 995 -2.70 -33.57 2.13
CA SER A 995 -2.12 -34.92 2.09
C SER A 995 -3.15 -36.04 2.24
N LYS A 996 -4.26 -35.79 2.95
CA LYS A 996 -5.32 -36.79 3.20
C LYS A 996 -6.74 -36.32 2.87
N THR A 997 -6.94 -35.04 2.56
CA THR A 997 -8.26 -34.47 2.27
C THR A 997 -8.26 -33.66 0.98
N VAL A 998 -9.46 -33.46 0.41
CA VAL A 998 -9.71 -32.55 -0.71
C VAL A 998 -10.84 -31.61 -0.31
N ASP A 999 -10.52 -30.31 -0.30
CA ASP A 999 -11.49 -29.26 0.03
C ASP A 999 -11.87 -28.42 -1.18
N LEU A 1000 -13.13 -27.99 -1.23
CA LEU A 1000 -13.65 -27.10 -2.27
C LEU A 1000 -13.99 -25.73 -1.67
N VAL A 1001 -13.48 -24.67 -2.29
CA VAL A 1001 -13.80 -23.29 -1.94
C VAL A 1001 -14.52 -22.65 -3.12
N PRO A 1002 -15.79 -22.20 -2.97
CA PRO A 1002 -16.52 -21.55 -4.05
C PRO A 1002 -15.81 -20.27 -4.48
N LYS A 1003 -15.64 -20.08 -5.79
CA LYS A 1003 -14.98 -18.90 -6.37
C LYS A 1003 -15.99 -17.96 -7.03
N VAL A 1004 -16.83 -18.48 -7.92
CA VAL A 1004 -17.90 -17.73 -8.59
C VAL A 1004 -19.00 -18.68 -9.06
N CYS A 1005 -20.22 -18.15 -9.20
CA CYS A 1005 -21.32 -18.80 -9.89
C CYS A 1005 -21.76 -17.91 -11.06
N PHE A 1006 -21.76 -18.47 -12.27
CA PHE A 1006 -22.15 -17.82 -13.50
C PHE A 1006 -23.62 -18.08 -13.80
N PHE A 1007 -24.28 -17.02 -14.24
CA PHE A 1007 -25.68 -17.00 -14.66
C PHE A 1007 -25.75 -16.58 -16.13
N GLY A 1008 -26.70 -17.13 -16.87
CA GLY A 1008 -26.94 -16.76 -18.27
C GLY A 1008 -27.67 -17.83 -19.05
N HIS A 1009 -27.39 -19.11 -18.79
CA HIS A 1009 -28.10 -20.20 -19.44
C HIS A 1009 -29.54 -20.30 -18.94
N ARG A 1010 -30.48 -20.52 -19.87
CA ARG A 1010 -31.89 -20.76 -19.57
C ARG A 1010 -32.24 -22.25 -19.47
N ASN A 1011 -31.30 -23.11 -19.82
CA ASN A 1011 -31.42 -24.56 -19.78
C ASN A 1011 -30.17 -25.17 -19.12
N PRO A 1012 -30.27 -26.39 -18.55
CA PRO A 1012 -29.11 -27.07 -18.00
C PRO A 1012 -27.98 -27.19 -19.01
N VAL A 1013 -26.78 -26.78 -18.62
CA VAL A 1013 -25.57 -26.94 -19.44
C VAL A 1013 -25.23 -28.42 -19.50
N THR A 1014 -24.99 -28.95 -20.69
CA THR A 1014 -24.69 -30.37 -20.91
C THR A 1014 -23.26 -30.59 -21.39
N VAL A 1015 -22.61 -29.56 -21.94
CA VAL A 1015 -21.26 -29.66 -22.48
C VAL A 1015 -20.37 -28.57 -21.90
N LEU A 1016 -19.21 -28.97 -21.39
CA LEU A 1016 -18.13 -28.09 -20.96
C LEU A 1016 -16.85 -28.42 -21.74
N ALA A 1017 -16.11 -27.38 -22.14
CA ALA A 1017 -14.77 -27.52 -22.70
C ALA A 1017 -13.87 -26.44 -22.12
N THR A 1018 -12.61 -26.77 -21.82
CA THR A 1018 -11.70 -25.85 -21.12
C THR A 1018 -10.36 -25.76 -21.84
N SER A 1019 -9.76 -24.58 -21.82
CA SER A 1019 -8.36 -24.39 -22.18
C SER A 1019 -7.63 -23.65 -21.06
N ARG A 1020 -6.71 -24.37 -20.40
CA ARG A 1020 -5.77 -23.77 -19.44
C ARG A 1020 -4.82 -22.80 -20.14
N ALA A 1021 -4.37 -23.14 -21.35
CA ALA A 1021 -3.40 -22.34 -22.08
C ALA A 1021 -3.89 -20.91 -22.37
N PHE A 1022 -5.19 -20.73 -22.59
CA PHE A 1022 -5.80 -19.42 -22.86
C PHE A 1022 -6.70 -18.91 -21.73
N SER A 1023 -6.60 -19.53 -20.54
CA SER A 1023 -7.41 -19.21 -19.36
C SER A 1023 -8.90 -19.00 -19.68
N THR A 1024 -9.51 -19.94 -20.39
CA THR A 1024 -10.88 -19.81 -20.88
C THR A 1024 -11.63 -21.15 -20.80
N PHE A 1025 -12.95 -21.06 -20.70
CA PHE A 1025 -13.81 -22.23 -20.85
C PHE A 1025 -15.10 -21.90 -21.59
N LEU A 1026 -15.72 -22.95 -22.09
CA LEU A 1026 -16.93 -22.95 -22.87
C LEU A 1026 -17.99 -23.78 -22.15
N SER A 1027 -19.22 -23.27 -22.18
CA SER A 1027 -20.41 -23.97 -21.73
C SER A 1027 -21.47 -23.96 -22.82
N ALA A 1028 -22.07 -25.11 -23.10
CA ALA A 1028 -23.16 -25.23 -24.07
C ALA A 1028 -24.35 -26.00 -23.49
N ASN A 1029 -25.55 -25.60 -23.92
CA ASN A 1029 -26.79 -26.26 -23.53
C ASN A 1029 -27.45 -27.00 -24.73
N PRO A 1030 -28.48 -27.83 -24.49
CA PRO A 1030 -29.17 -28.58 -25.54
C PRO A 1030 -29.87 -27.72 -26.59
N ASN A 1031 -30.14 -26.44 -26.33
CA ASN A 1031 -30.78 -25.55 -27.30
C ASN A 1031 -29.76 -24.86 -28.22
N GLY A 1032 -28.47 -25.14 -28.07
CA GLY A 1032 -27.41 -24.57 -28.91
C GLY A 1032 -26.88 -23.22 -28.42
N GLU A 1033 -27.23 -22.76 -27.22
CA GLU A 1033 -26.59 -21.58 -26.63
C GLU A 1033 -25.19 -21.95 -26.15
N VAL A 1034 -24.17 -21.29 -26.70
CA VAL A 1034 -22.76 -21.53 -26.37
C VAL A 1034 -22.11 -20.25 -25.87
N PHE A 1035 -21.64 -20.27 -24.63
CA PHE A 1035 -20.98 -19.14 -23.97
C PHE A 1035 -19.51 -19.43 -23.72
N LEU A 1036 -18.68 -18.43 -23.99
CA LEU A 1036 -17.24 -18.42 -23.71
C LEU A 1036 -16.96 -17.48 -22.54
N TRP A 1037 -16.17 -17.95 -21.59
CA TRP A 1037 -15.91 -17.30 -20.30
C TRP A 1037 -14.41 -17.14 -20.05
N ASP A 1038 -14.04 -16.13 -19.26
CA ASP A 1038 -12.67 -15.89 -18.82
C ASP A 1038 -12.40 -16.50 -17.44
N LEU A 1039 -11.38 -17.34 -17.30
CA LEU A 1039 -10.95 -17.94 -16.03
C LEU A 1039 -10.10 -16.99 -15.17
N ASN A 1040 -9.49 -15.96 -15.77
CA ASN A 1040 -8.65 -15.00 -15.06
C ASN A 1040 -9.51 -13.94 -14.34
N ARG A 1041 -10.47 -13.33 -15.04
CA ARG A 1041 -11.38 -12.31 -14.51
C ARG A 1041 -12.70 -12.88 -13.97
N LEU A 1042 -13.04 -14.12 -14.35
CA LEU A 1042 -14.31 -14.78 -14.00
C LEU A 1042 -15.51 -14.00 -14.51
N GLU A 1043 -15.53 -13.73 -15.82
CA GLU A 1043 -16.55 -12.92 -16.47
C GLU A 1043 -16.96 -13.54 -17.81
N PHE A 1044 -18.17 -13.19 -18.27
CA PHE A 1044 -18.64 -13.51 -19.61
C PHE A 1044 -17.81 -12.75 -20.66
N VAL A 1045 -17.43 -13.43 -21.74
CA VAL A 1045 -16.66 -12.85 -22.85
C VAL A 1045 -17.53 -12.65 -24.08
N ARG A 1046 -18.12 -13.73 -24.58
CA ARG A 1046 -18.93 -13.71 -25.81
C ARG A 1046 -19.79 -14.97 -25.95
N ARG A 1047 -20.82 -14.87 -26.77
CA ARG A 1047 -21.60 -16.00 -27.30
C ARG A 1047 -21.01 -16.44 -28.65
N ILE A 1048 -20.97 -17.74 -28.90
CA ILE A 1048 -20.56 -18.33 -30.19
C ILE A 1048 -21.59 -19.39 -30.62
N GLY A 1049 -21.45 -19.98 -31.82
CA GLY A 1049 -22.38 -21.01 -32.31
C GLY A 1049 -23.53 -20.46 -33.15
N LYS A 1050 -24.32 -21.36 -33.75
CA LYS A 1050 -25.58 -21.06 -34.43
C LYS A 1050 -26.74 -21.30 -33.47
N GLU A 1051 -27.74 -20.42 -33.49
CA GLU A 1051 -28.95 -20.61 -32.67
C GLU A 1051 -29.68 -21.90 -33.09
N ASP A 1052 -30.32 -22.56 -32.12
CA ASP A 1052 -31.17 -23.75 -32.30
C ASP A 1052 -30.46 -25.04 -32.76
N ALA A 1053 -29.13 -25.13 -32.64
CA ALA A 1053 -28.37 -26.34 -32.97
C ALA A 1053 -27.80 -27.02 -31.70
N PRO A 1054 -28.33 -28.18 -31.25
CA PRO A 1054 -27.85 -28.86 -30.05
C PRO A 1054 -26.38 -29.27 -30.18
N VAL A 1055 -25.54 -28.89 -29.22
CA VAL A 1055 -24.12 -29.28 -29.18
C VAL A 1055 -23.98 -30.64 -28.51
N SER A 1056 -23.50 -31.65 -29.24
CA SER A 1056 -23.25 -32.99 -28.71
C SER A 1056 -21.92 -33.08 -27.96
N CYS A 1057 -20.86 -32.46 -28.52
CA CYS A 1057 -19.55 -32.38 -27.88
C CYS A 1057 -18.76 -31.16 -28.37
N ALA A 1058 -17.85 -30.66 -27.53
CA ALA A 1058 -17.00 -29.52 -27.83
C ALA A 1058 -15.57 -29.70 -27.31
N ARG A 1059 -14.61 -29.05 -27.98
CA ARG A 1059 -13.19 -28.98 -27.56
C ARG A 1059 -12.59 -27.62 -27.87
N ILE A 1060 -11.64 -27.17 -27.04
CA ILE A 1060 -10.82 -25.99 -27.30
C ILE A 1060 -9.37 -26.47 -27.47
N ASN A 1061 -8.73 -26.09 -28.57
CA ASN A 1061 -7.34 -26.46 -28.85
C ASN A 1061 -6.38 -25.58 -28.04
N ASN A 1062 -5.54 -26.17 -27.20
CA ASN A 1062 -4.59 -25.48 -26.32
C ASN A 1062 -3.37 -24.88 -27.06
N VAL A 1063 -3.24 -25.11 -28.37
CA VAL A 1063 -2.11 -24.63 -29.18
C VAL A 1063 -2.47 -23.39 -29.98
N ASN A 1064 -3.57 -23.44 -30.73
CA ASN A 1064 -3.99 -22.37 -31.65
C ASN A 1064 -5.28 -21.67 -31.22
N GLY A 1065 -5.97 -22.15 -30.17
CA GLY A 1065 -7.20 -21.53 -29.67
C GLY A 1065 -8.45 -21.82 -30.49
N HIS A 1066 -8.39 -22.68 -31.53
CA HIS A 1066 -9.60 -23.05 -32.26
C HIS A 1066 -10.59 -23.79 -31.35
N VAL A 1067 -11.87 -23.47 -31.53
CA VAL A 1067 -13.00 -24.04 -30.79
C VAL A 1067 -13.81 -24.91 -31.74
N MET A 1068 -13.89 -26.20 -31.45
CA MET A 1068 -14.68 -27.17 -32.22
C MET A 1068 -16.00 -27.43 -31.51
N LEU A 1069 -17.10 -27.30 -32.26
CA LEU A 1069 -18.46 -27.63 -31.84
C LEU A 1069 -19.03 -28.68 -32.78
N CYS A 1070 -19.56 -29.77 -32.23
CA CYS A 1070 -20.27 -30.78 -33.01
C CYS A 1070 -21.77 -30.66 -32.75
N THR A 1071 -22.56 -30.52 -33.81
CA THR A 1071 -24.02 -30.34 -33.75
C THR A 1071 -24.70 -31.38 -34.65
N GLY A 1072 -25.02 -32.54 -34.08
CA GLY A 1072 -25.54 -33.68 -34.84
C GLY A 1072 -24.52 -34.18 -35.88
N PRO A 1073 -24.82 -34.11 -37.20
CA PRO A 1073 -23.90 -34.54 -38.25
C PRO A 1073 -22.84 -33.49 -38.60
N ARG A 1074 -22.99 -32.25 -38.12
CA ARG A 1074 -22.13 -31.12 -38.52
C ARG A 1074 -21.02 -30.84 -37.52
N LEU A 1075 -19.89 -30.38 -38.03
CA LEU A 1075 -18.77 -29.87 -37.26
C LEU A 1075 -18.53 -28.41 -37.64
N LEU A 1076 -18.60 -27.54 -36.64
CA LEU A 1076 -18.29 -26.13 -36.73
C LEU A 1076 -16.95 -25.85 -36.05
N LEU A 1077 -16.08 -25.14 -36.75
CA LEU A 1077 -14.79 -24.71 -36.21
C LEU A 1077 -14.78 -23.19 -36.11
N TYR A 1078 -14.56 -22.67 -34.90
CA TYR A 1078 -14.45 -21.25 -34.61
C TYR A 1078 -13.04 -20.89 -34.17
N THR A 1079 -12.67 -19.62 -34.32
CA THR A 1079 -11.51 -19.04 -33.63
C THR A 1079 -11.85 -18.82 -32.15
N LEU A 1080 -10.84 -18.61 -31.31
CA LEU A 1080 -11.04 -18.26 -29.90
C LEU A 1080 -11.88 -16.98 -29.73
N ASN A 1081 -11.83 -16.10 -30.72
CA ASN A 1081 -12.52 -14.81 -30.74
C ASN A 1081 -13.90 -14.90 -31.44
N GLY A 1082 -14.41 -16.11 -31.68
CA GLY A 1082 -15.79 -16.33 -32.13
C GLY A 1082 -16.03 -16.15 -33.63
N ARG A 1083 -14.98 -16.04 -34.45
CA ARG A 1083 -15.12 -16.06 -35.92
C ARG A 1083 -15.31 -17.49 -36.40
N LEU A 1084 -16.32 -17.75 -37.22
CA LEU A 1084 -16.51 -19.06 -37.84
C LEU A 1084 -15.45 -19.26 -38.94
N LEU A 1085 -14.75 -20.39 -38.90
CA LEU A 1085 -13.76 -20.80 -39.90
C LEU A 1085 -14.35 -21.73 -40.94
N LEU A 1086 -15.08 -22.77 -40.50
CA LEU A 1086 -15.79 -23.69 -41.38
C LEU A 1086 -17.00 -24.31 -40.66
N ASP A 1087 -17.97 -24.73 -41.46
CA ASP A 1087 -19.16 -25.47 -41.04
C ASP A 1087 -19.43 -26.60 -42.06
N GLN A 1088 -19.13 -27.84 -41.69
CA GLN A 1088 -19.12 -28.97 -42.61
C GLN A 1088 -19.87 -30.18 -42.03
N ASP A 1089 -20.59 -30.90 -42.89
CA ASP A 1089 -21.12 -32.23 -42.58
C ASP A 1089 -19.99 -33.27 -42.59
N VAL A 1090 -19.81 -33.99 -41.49
CA VAL A 1090 -18.71 -34.94 -41.27
C VAL A 1090 -19.20 -36.36 -41.02
N CYS A 1091 -20.50 -36.61 -41.13
CA CYS A 1091 -21.12 -37.92 -40.95
C CYS A 1091 -21.34 -38.65 -42.27
N ASP A 1092 -21.62 -39.95 -42.20
CA ASP A 1092 -21.84 -40.75 -43.40
C ASP A 1092 -23.22 -40.45 -44.02
N THR A 1093 -23.23 -39.88 -45.24
CA THR A 1093 -24.46 -39.58 -45.97
C THR A 1093 -25.37 -40.78 -46.23
N ILE A 1094 -24.84 -42.02 -46.13
CA ILE A 1094 -25.60 -43.26 -46.31
C ILE A 1094 -26.40 -43.63 -45.04
N ASP A 1095 -25.93 -43.19 -43.86
CA ASP A 1095 -26.58 -43.47 -42.58
C ASP A 1095 -27.21 -42.19 -42.02
N PRO A 1096 -28.51 -41.93 -42.27
CA PRO A 1096 -29.17 -40.66 -41.95
C PRO A 1096 -29.26 -40.39 -40.43
N ASP A 1097 -29.02 -41.40 -39.61
CA ASP A 1097 -29.04 -41.35 -38.15
C ASP A 1097 -27.60 -41.27 -37.56
N ASP A 1098 -26.57 -41.05 -38.39
CA ASP A 1098 -25.19 -40.84 -37.93
C ASP A 1098 -24.99 -39.43 -37.38
N VAL A 1099 -24.31 -39.36 -36.23
CA VAL A 1099 -24.01 -38.12 -35.52
C VAL A 1099 -22.63 -38.21 -34.90
N VAL A 1100 -22.02 -37.06 -34.63
CA VAL A 1100 -20.73 -37.01 -33.94
C VAL A 1100 -20.93 -37.18 -32.44
N TYR A 1101 -20.42 -38.29 -31.89
CA TYR A 1101 -20.51 -38.63 -30.46
C TYR A 1101 -19.31 -38.11 -29.66
N SER A 1102 -18.14 -38.03 -30.28
CA SER A 1102 -16.94 -37.51 -29.64
C SER A 1102 -16.00 -36.84 -30.62
N CYS A 1103 -15.19 -35.91 -30.12
CA CYS A 1103 -14.24 -35.17 -30.92
C CYS A 1103 -12.95 -34.88 -30.16
N GLY A 1104 -11.84 -34.72 -30.90
CA GLY A 1104 -10.52 -34.42 -30.33
C GLY A 1104 -9.59 -33.73 -31.33
N PHE A 1105 -8.77 -32.81 -30.83
CA PHE A 1105 -7.66 -32.23 -31.57
C PHE A 1105 -6.38 -33.03 -31.35
N TYR A 1106 -5.53 -33.11 -32.37
CA TYR A 1106 -4.12 -33.45 -32.15
C TYR A 1106 -3.32 -32.17 -31.87
N GLU A 1107 -2.81 -32.04 -30.64
CA GLU A 1107 -2.10 -30.84 -30.15
C GLU A 1107 -0.56 -30.95 -30.23
N GLY A 1108 -0.06 -32.04 -30.81
CA GLY A 1108 1.38 -32.29 -30.92
C GLY A 1108 2.04 -32.72 -29.63
N VAL A 1109 3.37 -32.72 -29.64
CA VAL A 1109 4.21 -32.97 -28.45
C VAL A 1109 4.98 -31.69 -28.13
N GLY A 1110 4.96 -31.25 -26.87
CA GLY A 1110 5.82 -30.15 -26.41
C GLY A 1110 5.48 -28.79 -27.01
N ASN A 1111 6.39 -28.17 -27.78
CA ASN A 1111 6.22 -26.85 -28.44
C ASN A 1111 6.56 -26.92 -29.94
N GLU A 1112 6.34 -28.08 -30.53
CA GLU A 1112 6.63 -28.35 -31.93
C GLU A 1112 5.57 -27.71 -32.85
N TRP A 1113 5.97 -27.44 -34.11
CA TRP A 1113 5.04 -27.09 -35.18
C TRP A 1113 4.36 -28.35 -35.72
N LEU A 1114 3.08 -28.25 -36.05
CA LEU A 1114 2.29 -29.30 -36.69
C LEU A 1114 2.24 -29.05 -38.19
N GLU A 1115 2.62 -30.05 -38.99
CA GLU A 1115 2.58 -29.95 -40.46
C GLU A 1115 1.14 -29.99 -40.98
N LYS A 1116 0.25 -30.67 -40.24
CA LYS A 1116 -1.18 -30.79 -40.52
C LYS A 1116 -1.96 -30.57 -39.23
N GLU A 1117 -2.94 -29.68 -39.27
CA GLU A 1117 -3.92 -29.56 -38.19
C GLU A 1117 -4.92 -30.71 -38.30
N LEU A 1118 -4.83 -31.68 -37.39
CA LEU A 1118 -5.66 -32.88 -37.40
C LEU A 1118 -6.79 -32.79 -36.39
N ILE A 1119 -7.98 -33.17 -36.86
CA ILE A 1119 -9.21 -33.30 -36.07
C ILE A 1119 -9.66 -34.75 -36.15
N VAL A 1120 -10.09 -35.32 -35.03
CA VAL A 1120 -10.58 -36.70 -34.97
C VAL A 1120 -12.02 -36.69 -34.45
N THR A 1121 -12.91 -37.38 -35.14
CA THR A 1121 -14.34 -37.50 -34.81
C THR A 1121 -14.74 -38.95 -34.65
N GLY A 1122 -15.53 -39.23 -33.63
CA GLY A 1122 -16.07 -40.55 -33.30
C GLY A 1122 -17.55 -40.61 -33.61
N HIS A 1123 -17.94 -41.68 -34.27
CA HIS A 1123 -19.27 -41.88 -34.84
C HIS A 1123 -19.87 -43.18 -34.33
N ARG A 1124 -21.12 -43.46 -34.71
CA ARG A 1124 -21.78 -44.73 -34.41
C ARG A 1124 -21.06 -45.91 -35.07
N ARG A 1125 -21.38 -47.13 -34.64
CA ARG A 1125 -20.87 -48.38 -35.24
C ARG A 1125 -19.33 -48.42 -35.28
N GLY A 1126 -18.68 -47.97 -34.23
CA GLY A 1126 -17.23 -48.04 -34.08
C GLY A 1126 -16.43 -47.32 -35.18
N VAL A 1127 -16.98 -46.26 -35.79
CA VAL A 1127 -16.29 -45.51 -36.85
C VAL A 1127 -15.54 -44.32 -36.26
N VAL A 1128 -14.28 -44.16 -36.66
CA VAL A 1128 -13.46 -42.98 -36.33
C VAL A 1128 -12.90 -42.38 -37.60
N ASN A 1129 -13.15 -41.09 -37.81
CA ASN A 1129 -12.62 -40.34 -38.95
C ASN A 1129 -11.53 -39.38 -38.46
N VAL A 1130 -10.39 -39.40 -39.14
CA VAL A 1130 -9.29 -38.45 -38.98
C VAL A 1130 -9.31 -37.49 -40.16
N TRP A 1131 -9.43 -36.22 -39.85
CA TRP A 1131 -9.56 -35.11 -40.79
C TRP A 1131 -8.33 -34.22 -40.72
N GLN A 1132 -7.99 -33.60 -41.84
CA GLN A 1132 -7.04 -32.50 -41.91
C GLN A 1132 -7.79 -31.23 -42.29
N LYS A 1133 -7.55 -30.14 -41.56
CA LYS A 1133 -7.98 -28.80 -41.97
C LYS A 1133 -7.10 -28.32 -43.12
N THR A 1134 -7.70 -27.96 -44.24
CA THR A 1134 -7.00 -27.45 -45.43
C THR A 1134 -7.85 -26.37 -46.13
N LEU A 1135 -7.27 -25.72 -47.13
CA LEU A 1135 -7.99 -24.81 -48.00
C LEU A 1135 -8.50 -25.58 -49.23
N GLU A 1136 -9.76 -25.37 -49.58
CA GLU A 1136 -10.33 -25.92 -50.79
C GLU A 1136 -9.69 -25.26 -52.02
N PRO A 1137 -9.16 -26.06 -52.97
CA PRO A 1137 -8.59 -25.52 -54.20
C PRO A 1137 -9.63 -24.72 -55.00
N GLY A 1138 -9.33 -23.44 -55.26
CA GLY A 1138 -10.15 -22.56 -56.09
C GLY A 1138 -11.04 -21.59 -55.31
N THR A 1139 -11.81 -22.07 -54.33
CA THR A 1139 -12.68 -21.20 -53.50
C THR A 1139 -11.89 -20.48 -52.40
N GLY A 1140 -10.83 -21.12 -51.88
CA GLY A 1140 -10.05 -20.59 -50.75
C GLY A 1140 -10.78 -20.70 -49.41
N GLU A 1141 -11.85 -21.48 -49.32
CA GLU A 1141 -12.57 -21.72 -48.07
C GLU A 1141 -11.88 -22.82 -47.24
N TRP A 1142 -12.00 -22.75 -45.92
CA TRP A 1142 -11.49 -23.81 -45.04
C TRP A 1142 -12.41 -25.02 -45.09
N ILE A 1143 -11.83 -26.20 -45.33
CA ILE A 1143 -12.52 -27.49 -45.36
C ILE A 1143 -11.80 -28.53 -44.51
N LEU A 1144 -12.53 -29.59 -44.17
CA LEU A 1144 -11.99 -30.81 -43.58
C LEU A 1144 -11.90 -31.90 -44.65
N GLU A 1145 -10.67 -32.29 -44.96
CA GLU A 1145 -10.38 -33.41 -45.87
C GLU A 1145 -10.14 -34.68 -45.06
N ILE A 1146 -10.77 -35.79 -45.45
CA ILE A 1146 -10.60 -37.06 -44.75
C ILE A 1146 -9.22 -37.66 -45.04
N VAL A 1147 -8.40 -37.82 -44.00
CA VAL A 1147 -7.08 -38.46 -44.09
C VAL A 1147 -7.20 -39.97 -43.89
N LYS A 1148 -8.03 -40.39 -42.93
CA LYS A 1148 -8.22 -41.80 -42.61
C LYS A 1148 -9.58 -42.08 -41.99
N ARG A 1149 -10.30 -43.08 -42.52
CA ARG A 1149 -11.44 -43.72 -41.85
C ARG A 1149 -10.97 -45.02 -41.18
N LEU A 1150 -11.24 -45.15 -39.90
CA LEU A 1150 -10.91 -46.30 -39.07
C LEU A 1150 -12.21 -47.02 -38.71
N ASN A 1151 -12.29 -48.29 -39.08
CA ASN A 1151 -13.46 -49.14 -38.84
C ASN A 1151 -13.13 -50.14 -37.73
N HIS A 1152 -13.87 -50.09 -36.63
CA HIS A 1152 -13.67 -51.03 -35.53
C HIS A 1152 -14.46 -52.31 -35.78
N VAL A 1153 -13.91 -53.16 -36.65
CA VAL A 1153 -14.51 -54.46 -37.03
C VAL A 1153 -14.68 -55.38 -35.82
N ASP A 1154 -15.86 -55.96 -35.66
CA ASP A 1154 -16.13 -56.98 -34.65
C ASP A 1154 -15.68 -58.35 -35.17
N PRO A 1155 -14.64 -58.98 -34.60
CA PRO A 1155 -14.15 -60.27 -35.07
C PRO A 1155 -15.16 -61.41 -34.86
N VAL A 1156 -16.21 -61.22 -34.05
CA VAL A 1156 -17.26 -62.22 -33.80
C VAL A 1156 -18.30 -62.22 -34.92
N ARG A 1157 -18.40 -61.14 -35.71
CA ARG A 1157 -19.38 -61.02 -36.78
C ARG A 1157 -18.84 -61.62 -38.08
N GLU A 1158 -19.53 -62.64 -38.60
CA GLU A 1158 -19.19 -63.29 -39.88
C GLU A 1158 -19.37 -62.35 -41.09
N ASP A 1159 -20.18 -61.29 -40.97
CA ASP A 1159 -20.40 -60.29 -42.02
C ASP A 1159 -19.28 -59.23 -42.11
N GLY A 1160 -18.27 -59.31 -41.22
CA GLY A 1160 -17.18 -58.34 -41.16
C GLY A 1160 -17.64 -56.93 -40.71
N GLY A 1161 -18.82 -56.82 -40.09
CA GLY A 1161 -19.37 -55.57 -39.61
C GLY A 1161 -18.60 -54.98 -38.42
N ASN A 1162 -18.73 -53.67 -38.23
CA ASN A 1162 -18.17 -53.02 -37.05
C ASN A 1162 -18.90 -53.39 -35.76
N TYR A 1163 -18.25 -53.15 -34.62
CA TYR A 1163 -18.92 -53.14 -33.32
C TYR A 1163 -20.15 -52.22 -33.38
N PRO A 1164 -21.27 -52.60 -32.75
CA PRO A 1164 -22.49 -51.82 -32.79
C PRO A 1164 -22.34 -50.48 -32.05
N GLY A 1165 -21.49 -50.47 -31.02
CA GLY A 1165 -21.28 -49.35 -30.13
C GLY A 1165 -20.78 -48.06 -30.78
N ALA A 1166 -21.22 -46.92 -30.26
CA ALA A 1166 -20.74 -45.61 -30.69
C ALA A 1166 -19.40 -45.23 -30.01
N ILE A 1167 -18.55 -44.49 -30.72
CA ILE A 1167 -17.29 -43.99 -30.16
C ILE A 1167 -17.56 -42.77 -29.28
N THR A 1168 -17.66 -42.99 -27.97
CA THR A 1168 -18.02 -41.98 -26.96
C THR A 1168 -16.82 -41.16 -26.47
N CYS A 1169 -15.58 -41.61 -26.69
CA CYS A 1169 -14.40 -40.85 -26.30
C CYS A 1169 -13.21 -41.07 -27.24
N ILE A 1170 -12.45 -40.01 -27.51
CA ILE A 1170 -11.23 -40.04 -28.33
C ILE A 1170 -10.11 -39.28 -27.61
N LEU A 1171 -8.91 -39.83 -27.63
CA LEU A 1171 -7.67 -39.19 -27.15
C LEU A 1171 -6.55 -39.36 -28.19
N PRO A 1172 -6.30 -38.34 -29.04
CA PRO A 1172 -5.17 -38.33 -29.96
C PRO A 1172 -3.85 -38.10 -29.21
N MET A 1173 -2.83 -38.91 -29.50
CA MET A 1173 -1.47 -38.83 -28.94
C MET A 1173 -0.44 -38.79 -30.07
N ALA A 1174 0.83 -38.59 -29.74
CA ALA A 1174 1.93 -38.41 -30.70
C ALA A 1174 2.00 -39.43 -31.85
N GLN A 1175 1.69 -40.70 -31.58
CA GLN A 1175 1.80 -41.82 -32.53
C GLN A 1175 0.58 -42.74 -32.52
N THR A 1176 -0.44 -42.42 -31.73
CA THR A 1176 -1.54 -43.34 -31.40
C THR A 1176 -2.80 -42.53 -31.16
N VAL A 1177 -3.95 -43.07 -31.55
CA VAL A 1177 -5.26 -42.54 -31.17
C VAL A 1177 -5.92 -43.59 -30.28
N TYR A 1178 -6.20 -43.22 -29.03
CA TYR A 1178 -7.00 -44.05 -28.14
C TYR A 1178 -8.48 -43.71 -28.32
N THR A 1179 -9.31 -44.74 -28.29
CA THR A 1179 -10.75 -44.62 -28.52
C THR A 1179 -11.47 -45.49 -27.50
N GLY A 1180 -12.59 -45.00 -26.99
CA GLY A 1180 -13.48 -45.72 -26.09
C GLY A 1180 -14.89 -45.72 -26.65
N ASP A 1181 -15.61 -46.82 -26.48
CA ASP A 1181 -17.00 -46.98 -26.91
C ASP A 1181 -17.99 -47.07 -25.73
N ASP A 1182 -19.28 -47.06 -26.08
CA ASP A 1182 -20.41 -47.21 -25.16
C ASP A 1182 -20.52 -48.60 -24.50
N ASP A 1183 -19.99 -49.65 -25.14
CA ASP A 1183 -19.87 -51.00 -24.59
C ASP A 1183 -18.74 -51.13 -23.55
N GLY A 1184 -17.92 -50.08 -23.38
CA GLY A 1184 -16.83 -50.03 -22.39
C GLY A 1184 -15.47 -50.50 -22.91
N LYS A 1185 -15.32 -50.76 -24.21
CA LYS A 1185 -14.06 -51.21 -24.81
C LYS A 1185 -13.19 -50.00 -25.14
N VAL A 1186 -11.94 -50.08 -24.72
CA VAL A 1186 -10.89 -49.14 -25.11
C VAL A 1186 -9.97 -49.82 -26.09
N VAL A 1187 -9.76 -49.20 -27.25
CA VAL A 1187 -8.82 -49.70 -28.26
C VAL A 1187 -7.78 -48.64 -28.61
N SER A 1188 -6.60 -49.14 -28.94
CA SER A 1188 -5.48 -48.34 -29.43
C SER A 1188 -5.38 -48.46 -30.94
N VAL A 1189 -5.31 -47.32 -31.61
CA VAL A 1189 -5.06 -47.22 -33.05
C VAL A 1189 -3.67 -46.64 -33.23
N SER A 1190 -2.73 -47.48 -33.62
CA SER A 1190 -1.34 -47.10 -33.83
C SER A 1190 -0.87 -47.60 -35.19
N ARG A 1191 0.35 -47.21 -35.57
CA ARG A 1191 0.98 -47.85 -36.72
C ARG A 1191 1.37 -49.29 -36.39
N PRO A 1192 1.39 -50.19 -37.39
CA PRO A 1192 1.89 -51.54 -37.18
C PRO A 1192 3.39 -51.47 -36.82
N PRO A 1193 3.86 -52.30 -35.88
CA PRO A 1193 5.30 -52.40 -35.59
C PRO A 1193 6.05 -52.80 -36.88
N GLN A 1194 7.19 -52.16 -37.14
CA GLN A 1194 8.04 -52.51 -38.28
C GLN A 1194 8.46 -53.98 -38.15
N GLY A 1195 7.87 -54.86 -38.96
CA GLY A 1195 8.09 -56.32 -38.89
C GLY A 1195 6.86 -57.20 -39.18
N LEU A 1196 5.66 -56.61 -39.33
CA LEU A 1196 4.42 -57.33 -39.70
C LEU A 1196 3.79 -56.80 -41.01
N SER A 1197 4.62 -56.50 -42.00
CA SER A 1197 4.19 -56.24 -43.39
C SER A 1197 4.49 -57.43 -44.28
#